data_AF-A0A417EUN7-F1
#
_entry.id   AF-A0A417EUN7-F1
#
_cell.length_a   1.000
_cell.length_b   1.000
_cell.length_c   1.000
_cell.angle_alpha   90.00
_cell.angle_beta   90.00
_cell.angle_gamma   90.00
#
_symmetry.space_group_name_H-M   'P 1'
#
loop_
_entity.id
_entity.type
_entity.pdbx_description
1 polymer ?
#
loop_
_entity_poly.entity_id
_entity_poly.type
_entity_poly.pdbx_seq_one_letter_code
_entity_poly.pdbx_strand_id
1 'polypeptide(L)'
;MYLSDLNLQFLISNIQTVCNKTILIASPSWQALSCTHTDVTSYTQDVLTYCIATNDPNKAAQHFGITITPFYVEETLVCYFLIFDKNSVQLSAYLKTLTSLLIAPQISDRHSQMANTRSILVNQLSNIHQGISEIEPIMKDFDYRYNCPRCAILLEIAHQNKHAFSYKFDSSETAIESLITSHSLYSKDDIFGFLSSERYVIYKDTQNLCESDRPDMLSGYADSIVKDMKKQQGILLHAGIGSTYEDLPNLRNSYLEALFLITNYDYLNADAALSLQIKNYIFEFLASRISPGYWNSRFHVLSQQLSTQPLLLETAIELSRHDQNLSRTAESLGLHRNTMLQRAAKLKNVTGLNPAQNDFDRMTLRAFALHVNQKITLQAGIVIQPNSVLHQGMQKMADLVSKNSGGAININIHTLSISGNNDHLFEILRSGSIDFIVAATGVMNRFTNNRSKVLDYPFLFHSNSEAKYLLNSLILQEIEPYLDTIGVKCLNIWSMGWRYLTSKEPIHTPQDLAGRKVRVMFTEALDEYYRSMGAIPIKMNYNDVKDALHAGIIECQENPYSNTLGMKFYEEQTYITRLKYYLSTEALYVSKNTWSKLSTEQQNVIQSAALETTNWIFQEQQEVINQNCKRILTQEKGMKIIEVTPEEAKQWKEFAKNMYDTFPHQDLLSKIAQLRKEYYAGK
;
A
#
# COMPACT_ATOMS: atom_id res chain seq x y z
N MET A 1 -6.52 -24.80 -11.72
CA MET A 1 -6.37 -24.99 -10.27
C MET A 1 -5.87 -26.41 -10.01
N TYR A 2 -4.71 -26.57 -9.39
CA TYR A 2 -4.24 -27.89 -8.97
C TYR A 2 -4.97 -28.30 -7.69
N LEU A 3 -6.02 -29.11 -7.84
CA LEU A 3 -6.80 -29.67 -6.73
C LEU A 3 -5.97 -30.59 -5.83
N SER A 4 -4.82 -31.07 -6.33
CA SER A 4 -3.87 -31.94 -5.63
C SER A 4 -3.30 -31.34 -4.34
N ASP A 5 -3.34 -30.01 -4.19
CA ASP A 5 -2.67 -29.33 -3.10
C ASP A 5 -3.65 -28.77 -2.04
N LEU A 6 -4.96 -28.95 -2.25
CA LEU A 6 -5.96 -28.71 -1.21
C LEU A 6 -5.82 -29.79 -0.13
N ASN A 7 -6.09 -29.48 1.13
CA ASN A 7 -5.99 -30.46 2.22
C ASN A 7 -7.18 -31.47 2.21
N LEU A 8 -7.36 -32.14 1.08
CA LEU A 8 -8.35 -33.18 0.84
C LEU A 8 -8.06 -34.42 1.70
N GLN A 9 -6.81 -34.62 2.13
CA GLN A 9 -6.47 -35.65 3.11
C GLN A 9 -7.05 -35.36 4.49
N PHE A 10 -7.03 -34.12 4.97
CA PHE A 10 -7.70 -33.75 6.23
C PHE A 10 -9.21 -33.94 6.13
N LEU A 11 -9.83 -33.53 5.02
CA LEU A 11 -11.25 -33.78 4.76
C LEU A 11 -11.58 -35.27 4.86
N ILE A 12 -10.82 -36.11 4.16
CA ILE A 12 -11.01 -37.56 4.14
C ILE A 12 -10.73 -38.20 5.50
N SER A 13 -9.70 -37.75 6.22
CA SER A 13 -9.40 -38.23 7.57
C SER A 13 -10.53 -37.93 8.55
N ASN A 14 -11.17 -36.76 8.45
CA ASN A 14 -12.34 -36.43 9.27
C ASN A 14 -13.59 -37.21 8.86
N ILE A 15 -13.76 -37.50 7.57
CA ILE A 15 -14.86 -38.37 7.12
C ILE A 15 -14.67 -39.79 7.66
N GLN A 16 -13.44 -40.33 7.63
CA GLN A 16 -13.10 -41.66 8.14
C GLN A 16 -13.42 -41.85 9.62
N THR A 17 -13.32 -40.80 10.45
CA THR A 17 -13.60 -40.93 11.90
C THR A 17 -15.09 -41.07 12.21
N VAL A 18 -15.98 -40.65 11.30
CA VAL A 18 -17.44 -40.63 11.52
C VAL A 18 -18.22 -41.49 10.53
N CYS A 19 -17.60 -41.92 9.43
CA CYS A 19 -18.25 -42.65 8.34
C CYS A 19 -17.35 -43.76 7.79
N ASN A 20 -17.79 -45.01 7.90
CA ASN A 20 -17.08 -46.18 7.37
C ASN A 20 -17.46 -46.50 5.90
N LYS A 21 -17.88 -45.50 5.12
CA LYS A 21 -18.29 -45.68 3.71
C LYS A 21 -17.15 -45.32 2.76
N THR A 22 -17.08 -46.03 1.64
CA THR A 22 -16.13 -45.74 0.58
C THR A 22 -16.56 -44.50 -0.19
N ILE A 23 -15.75 -43.44 -0.07
CA ILE A 23 -15.94 -42.16 -0.77
C ILE A 23 -14.64 -41.83 -1.50
N LEU A 24 -14.75 -41.59 -2.79
CA LEU A 24 -13.66 -41.15 -3.65
C LEU A 24 -13.91 -39.70 -4.09
N ILE A 25 -12.89 -38.86 -3.95
CA ILE A 25 -12.88 -37.50 -4.48
C ILE A 25 -12.13 -37.54 -5.80
N ALA A 26 -12.77 -37.09 -6.88
CA ALA A 26 -12.18 -37.02 -8.21
C ALA A 26 -12.12 -35.58 -8.73
N SER A 27 -11.10 -35.27 -9.53
CA SER A 27 -11.00 -33.98 -10.22
C SER A 27 -12.09 -33.83 -11.32
N PRO A 28 -12.30 -32.62 -11.87
CA PRO A 28 -13.12 -32.42 -13.06
C PRO A 28 -12.64 -33.22 -14.28
N SER A 29 -11.36 -33.60 -14.31
CA SER A 29 -10.74 -34.47 -15.30
C SER A 29 -10.75 -35.96 -14.91
N TRP A 30 -11.53 -36.36 -13.91
CA TRP A 30 -11.71 -37.73 -13.44
C TRP A 30 -10.43 -38.40 -12.90
N GLN A 31 -9.46 -37.62 -12.42
CA GLN A 31 -8.32 -38.14 -11.68
C GLN A 31 -8.68 -38.36 -10.21
N ALA A 32 -8.28 -39.49 -9.64
CA ALA A 32 -8.45 -39.74 -8.21
C ALA A 32 -7.60 -38.74 -7.40
N LEU A 33 -8.24 -37.99 -6.51
CA LEU A 33 -7.57 -37.02 -5.62
C LEU A 33 -7.36 -37.59 -4.22
N SER A 34 -8.36 -38.24 -3.65
CA SER A 34 -8.29 -38.86 -2.32
C SER A 34 -9.44 -39.85 -2.09
N CYS A 35 -9.27 -40.83 -1.20
CA CYS A 35 -10.24 -41.88 -0.92
C CYS A 35 -10.29 -42.23 0.59
N THR A 36 -11.48 -42.53 1.13
CA THR A 36 -11.64 -42.97 2.53
C THR A 36 -11.07 -44.35 2.83
N HIS A 37 -10.63 -45.11 1.82
CA HIS A 37 -9.82 -46.29 2.03
C HIS A 37 -8.47 -46.09 1.35
N THR A 38 -7.40 -46.50 2.03
CA THR A 38 -6.01 -46.31 1.62
C THR A 38 -5.65 -47.03 0.31
N ASP A 39 -6.46 -48.01 -0.11
CA ASP A 39 -6.30 -48.71 -1.39
C ASP A 39 -7.44 -48.36 -2.35
N VAL A 40 -7.09 -47.76 -3.49
CA VAL A 40 -7.99 -47.59 -4.64
C VAL A 40 -8.23 -48.98 -5.23
N THR A 41 -9.37 -49.60 -4.90
CA THR A 41 -9.73 -50.93 -5.41
C THR A 41 -9.87 -50.93 -6.94
N SER A 42 -9.72 -52.10 -7.58
CA SER A 42 -9.96 -52.27 -9.02
C SER A 42 -11.31 -51.70 -9.46
N TYR A 43 -12.33 -51.88 -8.61
CA TYR A 43 -13.67 -51.35 -8.83
C TYR A 43 -13.71 -49.83 -8.97
N THR A 44 -13.01 -49.08 -8.10
CA THR A 44 -12.96 -47.61 -8.19
C THR A 44 -12.26 -47.12 -9.45
N GLN A 45 -11.27 -47.86 -9.95
CA GLN A 45 -10.56 -47.53 -11.19
C GLN A 45 -11.45 -47.76 -12.42
N ASP A 46 -12.27 -48.81 -12.41
CA ASP A 46 -13.24 -49.09 -13.48
C ASP A 46 -14.27 -47.96 -13.57
N VAL A 47 -14.75 -47.43 -12.44
CA VAL A 47 -15.66 -46.28 -12.41
C VAL A 47 -15.02 -45.04 -13.05
N LEU A 48 -13.80 -44.67 -12.66
CA LEU A 48 -13.12 -43.51 -13.22
C LEU A 48 -12.88 -43.66 -14.73
N THR A 49 -12.46 -44.84 -15.17
CA THR A 49 -12.24 -45.15 -16.59
C THR A 49 -13.52 -44.98 -17.40
N TYR A 50 -14.65 -45.44 -16.87
CA TYR A 50 -15.95 -45.26 -17.49
C TYR A 50 -16.41 -43.79 -17.48
N CYS A 51 -16.15 -43.04 -16.41
CA CYS A 51 -16.42 -41.60 -16.36
C CYS A 51 -15.61 -40.84 -17.42
N ILE A 52 -14.33 -41.19 -17.63
CA ILE A 52 -13.50 -40.63 -18.69
C ILE A 52 -14.09 -40.93 -20.07
N ALA A 53 -14.51 -42.18 -20.30
CA ALA A 53 -15.04 -42.61 -21.59
C ALA A 53 -16.41 -41.99 -21.94
N THR A 54 -17.26 -41.78 -20.95
CA THR A 54 -18.65 -41.30 -21.16
C THR A 54 -18.82 -39.81 -20.95
N ASN A 55 -17.95 -39.19 -20.15
CA ASN A 55 -18.02 -37.81 -19.66
C ASN A 55 -19.43 -37.42 -19.13
N ASP A 56 -20.16 -38.39 -18.59
CA ASP A 56 -21.53 -38.23 -18.10
C ASP A 56 -21.66 -38.85 -16.69
N PRO A 57 -21.60 -38.02 -15.63
CA PRO A 57 -21.69 -38.49 -14.25
C PRO A 57 -22.96 -39.28 -13.95
N ASN A 58 -24.09 -38.96 -14.61
CA ASN A 58 -25.36 -39.61 -14.34
C ASN A 58 -25.39 -41.03 -14.92
N LYS A 59 -24.83 -41.22 -16.12
CA LYS A 59 -24.68 -42.56 -16.72
C LYS A 59 -23.75 -43.45 -15.89
N ALA A 60 -22.63 -42.90 -15.42
CA ALA A 60 -21.71 -43.64 -14.55
C ALA A 60 -22.37 -44.03 -13.22
N ALA A 61 -23.09 -43.10 -12.58
CA ALA A 61 -23.83 -43.36 -11.34
C ALA A 61 -24.86 -44.50 -11.51
N GLN A 62 -25.61 -44.51 -12.62
CA GLN A 62 -26.57 -45.57 -12.92
C GLN A 62 -25.89 -46.92 -13.16
N HIS A 63 -24.82 -46.93 -13.97
CA HIS A 63 -24.11 -48.16 -14.37
C HIS A 63 -23.49 -48.90 -13.17
N PHE A 64 -22.74 -48.19 -12.33
CA PHE A 64 -22.04 -48.79 -11.17
C PHE A 64 -22.88 -48.82 -9.90
N GLY A 65 -24.08 -48.26 -9.97
CA GLY A 65 -24.95 -48.15 -8.83
C GLY A 65 -24.37 -47.36 -7.65
N ILE A 66 -23.77 -46.21 -7.94
CA ILE A 66 -23.17 -45.29 -6.96
C ILE A 66 -23.85 -43.92 -7.04
N THR A 67 -23.53 -43.03 -6.10
CA THR A 67 -23.92 -41.62 -6.16
C THR A 67 -22.72 -40.79 -6.59
N ILE A 68 -22.84 -40.04 -7.68
CA ILE A 68 -21.82 -39.07 -8.11
C ILE A 68 -22.39 -37.67 -7.92
N THR A 69 -21.72 -36.83 -7.15
CA THR A 69 -22.17 -35.47 -6.85
C THR A 69 -21.09 -34.44 -7.17
N PRO A 70 -21.37 -33.43 -8.02
CA PRO A 70 -20.44 -32.33 -8.25
C PRO A 70 -20.41 -31.36 -7.07
N PHE A 71 -19.24 -30.77 -6.82
CA PHE A 71 -19.02 -29.71 -5.85
C PHE A 71 -18.52 -28.45 -6.54
N TYR A 72 -19.18 -27.33 -6.27
CA TYR A 72 -18.88 -26.04 -6.87
C TYR A 72 -18.50 -25.03 -5.79
N VAL A 73 -17.59 -24.14 -6.13
CA VAL A 73 -17.29 -22.91 -5.37
C VAL A 73 -17.38 -21.77 -6.37
N GLU A 74 -18.19 -20.75 -6.07
CA GLU A 74 -18.38 -19.58 -6.95
C GLU A 74 -18.59 -19.98 -8.42
N GLU A 75 -19.54 -20.92 -8.65
CA GLU A 75 -19.90 -21.48 -9.96
C GLU A 75 -18.82 -22.31 -10.69
N THR A 76 -17.61 -22.39 -10.15
CA THR A 76 -16.52 -23.21 -10.68
C THR A 76 -16.61 -24.65 -10.15
N LEU A 77 -16.60 -25.64 -11.05
CA LEU A 77 -16.57 -27.06 -10.66
C LEU A 77 -15.21 -27.40 -10.05
N VAL A 78 -15.21 -27.73 -8.76
CA VAL A 78 -14.00 -28.04 -7.99
C VAL A 78 -13.71 -29.54 -8.03
N CYS A 79 -14.68 -30.40 -7.70
CA CYS A 79 -14.46 -31.85 -7.70
C CYS A 79 -15.78 -32.63 -7.82
N TYR A 80 -15.67 -33.94 -7.98
CA TYR A 80 -16.76 -34.89 -7.85
C TYR A 80 -16.59 -35.76 -6.60
N PHE A 81 -17.66 -35.94 -5.84
CA PHE A 81 -17.77 -36.95 -4.79
C PHE A 81 -18.43 -38.21 -5.37
N LEU A 82 -17.69 -39.32 -5.38
CA LEU A 82 -18.18 -40.64 -5.75
C LEU A 82 -18.42 -41.43 -4.46
N ILE A 83 -19.69 -41.64 -4.13
CA ILE A 83 -20.14 -42.32 -2.91
C ILE A 83 -20.62 -43.71 -3.30
N PHE A 84 -19.89 -44.73 -2.87
CA PHE A 84 -20.14 -46.14 -3.20
C PHE A 84 -21.23 -46.77 -2.33
N ASP A 85 -22.31 -46.01 -2.11
CA ASP A 85 -23.53 -46.45 -1.43
C ASP A 85 -24.72 -45.63 -1.94
N LYS A 86 -25.65 -46.28 -2.63
CA LYS A 86 -26.86 -45.68 -3.19
C LYS A 86 -27.86 -45.20 -2.13
N ASN A 87 -27.80 -45.70 -0.91
CA ASN A 87 -28.73 -45.35 0.18
C ASN A 87 -28.27 -44.13 1.01
N SER A 88 -27.17 -43.47 0.60
CA SER A 88 -26.51 -42.39 1.33
C SER A 88 -26.74 -41.00 0.74
N VAL A 89 -27.94 -40.70 0.26
CA VAL A 89 -28.24 -39.42 -0.40
C VAL A 89 -27.93 -38.20 0.49
N GLN A 90 -28.15 -38.31 1.81
CA GLN A 90 -27.86 -37.24 2.77
C GLN A 90 -26.35 -36.99 2.95
N LEU A 91 -25.49 -37.99 2.69
CA LEU A 91 -24.04 -37.87 2.79
C LEU A 91 -23.48 -36.89 1.76
N SER A 92 -24.11 -36.82 0.58
CA SER A 92 -23.77 -35.85 -0.46
C SER A 92 -23.89 -34.40 0.02
N ALA A 93 -24.98 -34.07 0.71
CA ALA A 93 -25.19 -32.73 1.27
C ALA A 93 -24.16 -32.42 2.37
N TYR A 94 -23.89 -33.39 3.25
CA TYR A 94 -22.90 -33.24 4.31
C TYR A 94 -21.49 -33.02 3.77
N LEU A 95 -21.07 -33.81 2.79
CA LEU A 95 -19.77 -33.68 2.13
C LEU A 95 -19.64 -32.31 1.48
N LYS A 96 -20.66 -31.83 0.76
CA LYS A 96 -20.67 -30.49 0.19
C LYS A 96 -20.50 -29.41 1.25
N THR A 97 -21.31 -29.44 2.32
CA THR A 97 -21.24 -28.44 3.39
C THR A 97 -19.90 -28.44 4.10
N LEU A 98 -19.38 -29.61 4.47
CA LEU A 98 -18.10 -29.73 5.18
C LEU A 98 -16.93 -29.31 4.29
N THR A 99 -16.98 -29.66 3.01
CA THR A 99 -15.99 -29.25 2.01
C THR A 99 -16.05 -27.73 1.80
N SER A 100 -17.23 -27.13 1.71
CA SER A 100 -17.35 -25.67 1.69
C SER A 100 -16.70 -25.02 2.91
N LEU A 101 -16.97 -25.52 4.12
CA LEU A 101 -16.40 -24.93 5.34
C LEU A 101 -14.88 -25.10 5.45
N LEU A 102 -14.32 -26.24 5.00
CA LEU A 102 -12.89 -26.55 5.12
C LEU A 102 -12.05 -26.00 3.96
N ILE A 103 -12.61 -26.01 2.75
CA ILE A 103 -11.88 -25.74 1.52
C ILE A 103 -12.13 -24.32 1.02
N ALA A 104 -13.32 -23.72 1.22
CA ALA A 104 -13.55 -22.35 0.76
C ALA A 104 -12.57 -21.32 1.36
N PRO A 105 -12.18 -21.40 2.65
CA PRO A 105 -11.11 -20.54 3.18
C PRO A 105 -9.77 -20.77 2.49
N GLN A 106 -9.38 -22.03 2.21
CA GLN A 106 -8.12 -22.37 1.52
C GLN A 106 -8.11 -21.91 0.06
N ILE A 107 -9.25 -21.99 -0.63
CA ILE A 107 -9.42 -21.47 -2.00
C ILE A 107 -9.30 -19.95 -1.98
N SER A 108 -9.99 -19.27 -1.07
CA SER A 108 -9.89 -17.82 -0.90
C SER A 108 -8.46 -17.36 -0.58
N ASP A 109 -7.78 -18.04 0.36
CA ASP A 109 -6.39 -17.78 0.73
C ASP A 109 -5.46 -17.97 -0.48
N ARG A 110 -5.67 -19.00 -1.30
CA ARG A 110 -4.89 -19.23 -2.51
C ARG A 110 -5.17 -18.23 -3.62
N HIS A 111 -6.43 -17.86 -3.84
CA HIS A 111 -6.78 -16.80 -4.78
C HIS A 111 -6.09 -15.50 -4.37
N SER A 112 -6.12 -15.19 -3.08
CA SER A 112 -5.42 -14.05 -2.49
C SER A 112 -3.90 -14.16 -2.63
N GLN A 113 -3.31 -15.35 -2.45
CA GLN A 113 -1.88 -15.59 -2.70
C GLN A 113 -1.52 -15.40 -4.18
N MET A 114 -2.27 -15.97 -5.12
CA MET A 114 -2.04 -15.84 -6.56
C MET A 114 -2.22 -14.39 -7.03
N ALA A 115 -3.22 -13.68 -6.52
CA ALA A 115 -3.45 -12.26 -6.72
C ALA A 115 -2.29 -11.41 -6.22
N ASN A 116 -1.78 -11.72 -5.01
CA ASN A 116 -0.60 -11.08 -4.46
C ASN A 116 0.64 -11.35 -5.33
N THR A 117 0.85 -12.59 -5.80
CA THR A 117 1.98 -12.92 -6.67
C THR A 117 1.89 -12.21 -8.03
N ARG A 118 0.70 -12.13 -8.63
CA ARG A 118 0.48 -11.31 -9.85
C ARG A 118 0.72 -9.83 -9.61
N SER A 119 0.26 -9.30 -8.47
CA SER A 119 0.48 -7.92 -8.04
C SER A 119 1.97 -7.61 -7.83
N ILE A 120 2.75 -8.55 -7.29
CA ILE A 120 4.21 -8.45 -7.20
C ILE A 120 4.83 -8.38 -8.60
N LEU A 121 4.43 -9.27 -9.52
CA LEU A 121 4.93 -9.28 -10.89
C LEU A 121 4.64 -7.96 -11.61
N VAL A 122 3.40 -7.45 -11.57
CA VAL A 122 3.09 -6.18 -12.24
C VAL A 122 3.84 -5.00 -11.62
N ASN A 123 4.05 -5.00 -10.31
CA ASN A 123 4.84 -3.97 -9.63
C ASN A 123 6.31 -4.02 -10.09
N GLN A 124 6.90 -5.22 -10.16
CA GLN A 124 8.24 -5.42 -10.69
C GLN A 124 8.33 -4.98 -12.16
N LEU A 125 7.38 -5.36 -13.02
CA LEU A 125 7.33 -4.94 -14.43
C LEU A 125 7.23 -3.41 -14.59
N SER A 126 6.47 -2.75 -13.72
CA SER A 126 6.36 -1.28 -13.70
C SER A 126 7.62 -0.58 -13.19
N ASN A 127 8.45 -1.26 -12.40
CA ASN A 127 9.63 -0.71 -11.73
C ASN A 127 10.98 -1.30 -12.19
N ILE A 128 11.03 -2.05 -13.31
CA ILE A 128 12.27 -2.66 -13.81
C ILE A 128 13.37 -1.60 -13.97
N HIS A 129 14.27 -1.56 -13.00
CA HIS A 129 15.53 -0.81 -13.03
C HIS A 129 16.73 -1.75 -12.87
N GLN A 130 16.52 -3.00 -12.45
CA GLN A 130 17.51 -4.04 -12.17
C GLN A 130 17.02 -5.39 -12.73
N GLY A 131 17.95 -6.31 -13.02
CA GLY A 131 17.82 -7.42 -13.97
C GLY A 131 16.61 -8.38 -13.84
N ILE A 132 16.35 -9.09 -14.94
CA ILE A 132 15.21 -10.00 -15.19
C ILE A 132 15.13 -11.19 -14.20
N SER A 133 16.17 -11.45 -13.41
CA SER A 133 16.27 -12.66 -12.57
C SER A 133 15.20 -12.80 -11.49
N GLU A 134 14.60 -11.70 -11.01
CA GLU A 134 13.59 -11.75 -9.95
C GLU A 134 12.17 -12.10 -10.45
N ILE A 135 11.89 -11.89 -11.74
CA ILE A 135 10.56 -12.12 -12.33
C ILE A 135 10.45 -13.48 -13.01
N GLU A 136 11.58 -14.14 -13.32
CA GLU A 136 11.59 -15.44 -14.00
C GLU A 136 10.81 -16.55 -13.29
N PRO A 137 10.93 -16.72 -11.96
CA PRO A 137 10.16 -17.73 -11.24
C PRO A 137 8.66 -17.49 -11.36
N ILE A 138 8.22 -16.23 -11.20
CA ILE A 138 6.80 -15.88 -11.26
C ILE A 138 6.24 -16.07 -12.66
N MET A 139 6.97 -15.65 -13.70
CA MET A 139 6.57 -15.88 -15.10
C MET A 139 6.39 -17.36 -15.40
N LYS A 140 7.26 -18.23 -14.85
CA LYS A 140 7.17 -19.68 -15.00
C LYS A 140 5.99 -20.27 -14.22
N ASP A 141 5.71 -19.79 -13.01
CA ASP A 141 4.59 -20.24 -12.18
C ASP A 141 3.23 -20.00 -12.86
N PHE A 142 3.10 -18.92 -13.63
CA PHE A 142 1.90 -18.59 -14.39
C PHE A 142 1.91 -19.05 -15.86
N ASP A 143 2.98 -19.72 -16.33
CA ASP A 143 3.16 -20.13 -17.74
C ASP A 143 3.06 -18.96 -18.74
N TYR A 144 3.56 -17.77 -18.35
CA TYR A 144 3.55 -16.60 -19.22
C TYR A 144 4.70 -16.64 -20.24
N ARG A 145 4.41 -16.26 -21.49
CA ARG A 145 5.44 -16.13 -22.52
C ARG A 145 6.29 -14.87 -22.33
N TYR A 146 7.61 -15.03 -22.41
CA TYR A 146 8.57 -13.92 -22.36
C TYR A 146 8.52 -13.06 -23.63
N ASN A 147 8.53 -13.69 -24.81
CA ASN A 147 8.47 -13.02 -26.12
C ASN A 147 7.02 -12.88 -26.58
N CYS A 148 6.28 -11.99 -25.93
CA CYS A 148 4.88 -11.76 -26.25
C CYS A 148 4.62 -10.25 -26.25
N PRO A 149 4.17 -9.67 -27.37
CA PRO A 149 3.94 -8.24 -27.48
C PRO A 149 2.77 -7.81 -26.60
N ARG A 150 3.04 -6.91 -25.67
CA ARG A 150 2.03 -6.41 -24.72
C ARG A 150 1.99 -4.90 -24.68
N CYS A 151 0.82 -4.36 -24.37
CA CYS A 151 0.64 -2.95 -24.03
C CYS A 151 0.08 -2.82 -22.61
N ALA A 152 0.51 -1.81 -21.87
CA ALA A 152 -0.04 -1.48 -20.57
C ALA A 152 -1.35 -0.69 -20.75
N ILE A 153 -2.41 -1.18 -20.11
CA ILE A 153 -3.65 -0.46 -19.85
C ILE A 153 -3.68 -0.20 -18.35
N LEU A 154 -3.56 1.07 -17.96
CA LEU A 154 -3.60 1.49 -16.58
C LEU A 154 -5.00 2.02 -16.26
N LEU A 155 -5.61 1.46 -15.22
CA LEU A 155 -6.89 1.86 -14.68
C LEU A 155 -6.66 2.54 -13.33
N GLU A 156 -7.20 3.74 -13.13
CA GLU A 156 -7.14 4.47 -11.86
C GLU A 156 -8.55 4.82 -11.37
N ILE A 157 -8.82 4.58 -10.09
CA ILE A 157 -10.08 4.95 -9.45
C ILE A 157 -10.13 6.47 -9.27
N ALA A 158 -11.17 7.12 -9.78
CA ALA A 158 -11.31 8.57 -9.67
C ALA A 158 -11.59 9.00 -8.21
N HIS A 159 -10.75 9.90 -7.67
CA HIS A 159 -10.78 10.36 -6.26
C HIS A 159 -12.08 11.05 -5.80
N GLN A 160 -13.02 11.39 -6.70
CA GLN A 160 -14.30 11.99 -6.30
C GLN A 160 -15.28 10.98 -5.67
N ASN A 161 -14.94 9.69 -5.63
CA ASN A 161 -15.83 8.66 -5.11
C ASN A 161 -15.58 8.42 -3.61
N LYS A 162 -16.43 8.98 -2.74
CA LYS A 162 -16.41 8.78 -1.27
C LYS A 162 -16.50 7.31 -0.82
N HIS A 163 -16.83 6.38 -1.72
CA HIS A 163 -16.91 4.94 -1.47
C HIS A 163 -15.62 4.16 -1.77
N ALA A 164 -14.53 4.82 -2.24
CA ALA A 164 -13.29 4.15 -2.63
C ALA A 164 -12.41 3.65 -1.45
N PHE A 165 -12.79 3.94 -0.20
CA PHE A 165 -11.96 3.77 1.00
C PHE A 165 -11.68 2.32 1.44
N SER A 166 -12.20 1.30 0.76
CA SER A 166 -11.95 -0.12 1.10
C SER A 166 -11.67 -1.01 -0.11
N TYR A 167 -11.29 -0.44 -1.26
CA TYR A 167 -11.27 -1.18 -2.52
C TYR A 167 -10.23 -2.31 -2.62
N LYS A 168 -9.31 -2.42 -1.66
CA LYS A 168 -8.28 -3.49 -1.67
C LYS A 168 -8.71 -4.75 -0.91
N PHE A 169 -9.85 -4.74 -0.23
CA PHE A 169 -10.26 -5.83 0.65
C PHE A 169 -11.75 -6.17 0.43
N ASP A 170 -11.99 -7.36 -0.12
CA ASP A 170 -13.22 -8.17 -0.05
C ASP A 170 -14.22 -8.25 -1.24
N SER A 171 -14.03 -7.63 -2.42
CA SER A 171 -14.97 -7.91 -3.55
C SER A 171 -14.57 -7.48 -4.97
N SER A 172 -13.54 -6.65 -5.08
CA SER A 172 -13.26 -5.83 -6.27
C SER A 172 -12.20 -6.40 -7.20
N GLU A 173 -11.18 -7.06 -6.66
CA GLU A 173 -10.21 -7.79 -7.47
C GLU A 173 -10.92 -8.87 -8.28
N THR A 174 -11.83 -9.60 -7.64
CA THR A 174 -12.72 -10.56 -8.29
C THR A 174 -13.56 -9.92 -9.38
N ALA A 175 -14.00 -8.66 -9.21
CA ALA A 175 -14.80 -7.97 -10.20
C ALA A 175 -13.97 -7.56 -11.44
N ILE A 176 -12.84 -6.88 -11.29
CA ILE A 176 -11.99 -6.51 -12.43
C ILE A 176 -11.39 -7.75 -13.09
N GLU A 177 -10.92 -8.73 -12.32
CA GLU A 177 -10.41 -10.00 -12.84
C GLU A 177 -11.50 -10.76 -13.61
N SER A 178 -12.73 -10.80 -13.10
CA SER A 178 -13.86 -11.39 -13.81
C SER A 178 -14.16 -10.66 -15.12
N LEU A 179 -14.15 -9.31 -15.12
CA LEU A 179 -14.35 -8.52 -16.34
C LEU A 179 -13.25 -8.77 -17.37
N ILE A 180 -11.99 -8.92 -16.94
CA ILE A 180 -10.86 -9.23 -17.81
C ILE A 180 -11.01 -10.64 -18.40
N THR A 181 -11.16 -11.64 -17.53
CA THR A 181 -11.13 -13.06 -17.90
C THR A 181 -12.37 -13.51 -18.67
N SER A 182 -13.51 -12.83 -18.49
CA SER A 182 -14.73 -13.07 -19.26
C SER A 182 -14.79 -12.33 -20.60
N HIS A 183 -13.88 -11.36 -20.84
CA HIS A 183 -13.89 -10.60 -22.09
C HIS A 183 -13.44 -11.47 -23.27
N SER A 184 -14.06 -11.28 -24.43
CA SER A 184 -13.71 -11.98 -25.68
C SER A 184 -12.29 -11.74 -26.19
N LEU A 185 -11.58 -10.74 -25.66
CA LEU A 185 -10.22 -10.41 -26.05
C LEU A 185 -9.20 -10.95 -25.06
N TYR A 186 -9.63 -11.57 -23.95
CA TYR A 186 -8.76 -12.15 -22.95
C TYR A 186 -7.76 -13.13 -23.58
N SER A 187 -6.50 -13.03 -23.17
CA SER A 187 -5.44 -13.97 -23.50
C SER A 187 -4.87 -14.55 -22.22
N LYS A 188 -4.48 -15.82 -22.25
CA LYS A 188 -3.75 -16.44 -21.12
C LYS A 188 -2.42 -15.74 -20.82
N ASP A 189 -1.90 -14.98 -21.78
CA ASP A 189 -0.67 -14.19 -21.65
C ASP A 189 -0.90 -12.77 -21.15
N ASP A 190 -2.14 -12.38 -20.85
CA ASP A 190 -2.42 -11.12 -20.17
C ASP A 190 -1.87 -11.17 -18.75
N ILE A 191 -1.04 -10.18 -18.40
CA ILE A 191 -0.49 -10.04 -17.05
C ILE A 191 -1.17 -8.86 -16.39
N PHE A 192 -1.85 -9.06 -15.27
CA PHE A 192 -2.62 -8.01 -14.64
C PHE A 192 -2.63 -8.13 -13.12
N GLY A 193 -2.85 -7.00 -12.43
CA GLY A 193 -2.89 -6.95 -10.98
C GLY A 193 -2.90 -5.53 -10.43
N PHE A 194 -3.01 -5.41 -9.11
CA PHE A 194 -2.98 -4.12 -8.43
C PHE A 194 -1.55 -3.60 -8.28
N LEU A 195 -1.37 -2.32 -8.60
CA LEU A 195 -0.16 -1.56 -8.25
C LEU A 195 -0.30 -0.85 -6.90
N SER A 196 -1.51 -0.38 -6.59
CA SER A 196 -1.85 0.27 -5.32
C SER A 196 -3.33 0.00 -4.99
N SER A 197 -3.87 0.63 -3.95
CA SER A 197 -5.32 0.58 -3.67
C SER A 197 -6.18 1.25 -4.74
N GLU A 198 -5.59 2.08 -5.59
CA GLU A 198 -6.32 2.92 -6.56
C GLU A 198 -5.94 2.62 -8.01
N ARG A 199 -4.86 1.86 -8.25
CA ARG A 199 -4.34 1.57 -9.58
C ARG A 199 -4.28 0.09 -9.87
N TYR A 200 -4.84 -0.27 -11.01
CA TYR A 200 -4.81 -1.61 -11.58
C TYR A 200 -4.18 -1.55 -12.97
N VAL A 201 -3.28 -2.47 -13.29
CA VAL A 201 -2.62 -2.49 -14.60
C VAL A 201 -2.89 -3.82 -15.30
N ILE A 202 -3.08 -3.75 -16.61
CA ILE A 202 -3.22 -4.89 -17.50
C ILE A 202 -2.15 -4.74 -18.59
N TYR A 203 -1.13 -5.59 -18.58
CA TYR A 203 -0.25 -5.82 -19.71
C TYR A 203 -0.96 -6.77 -20.68
N LYS A 204 -1.76 -6.17 -21.55
CA LYS A 204 -2.63 -6.84 -22.51
C LYS A 204 -1.80 -7.44 -23.64
N ASP A 205 -1.94 -8.73 -23.90
CA ASP A 205 -1.42 -9.40 -25.09
C ASP A 205 -2.08 -8.83 -26.35
N THR A 206 -1.23 -8.48 -27.31
CA THR A 206 -1.62 -7.84 -28.57
C THR A 206 -1.23 -8.66 -29.80
N GLN A 207 -0.67 -9.86 -29.62
CA GLN A 207 -0.11 -10.66 -30.72
C GLN A 207 -1.15 -10.97 -31.80
N ASN A 208 -2.39 -11.24 -31.39
CA ASN A 208 -3.49 -11.58 -32.29
C ASN A 208 -4.29 -10.36 -32.78
N LEU A 209 -3.85 -9.13 -32.45
CA LEU A 209 -4.50 -7.90 -32.87
C LEU A 209 -3.81 -7.33 -34.12
N CYS A 210 -4.59 -7.17 -35.19
CA CYS A 210 -4.16 -6.53 -36.42
C CYS A 210 -3.62 -5.12 -36.12
N GLU A 211 -2.48 -4.74 -36.70
CA GLU A 211 -1.81 -3.48 -36.38
C GLU A 211 -2.65 -2.23 -36.68
N SER A 212 -3.45 -2.24 -37.76
CA SER A 212 -4.34 -1.13 -38.11
C SER A 212 -5.46 -0.91 -37.11
N ASP A 213 -6.03 -2.00 -36.57
CA ASP A 213 -7.25 -1.98 -35.77
C ASP A 213 -6.95 -2.09 -34.27
N ARG A 214 -5.73 -2.53 -33.92
CA ARG A 214 -5.25 -2.72 -32.54
C ARG A 214 -5.58 -1.51 -31.67
N PRO A 215 -5.34 -0.26 -32.09
CA PRO A 215 -5.64 0.87 -31.23
C PRO A 215 -7.11 0.98 -30.83
N ASP A 216 -8.03 0.76 -31.76
CA ASP A 216 -9.46 0.91 -31.54
C ASP A 216 -10.02 -0.29 -30.77
N MET A 217 -9.47 -1.50 -31.02
CA MET A 217 -9.78 -2.71 -30.25
C MET A 217 -9.35 -2.58 -28.79
N LEU A 218 -8.17 -2.01 -28.52
CA LEU A 218 -7.69 -1.75 -27.16
C LEU A 218 -8.53 -0.70 -26.44
N SER A 219 -8.90 0.39 -27.13
CA SER A 219 -9.81 1.39 -26.56
C SER A 219 -11.19 0.78 -26.27
N GLY A 220 -11.74 -0.01 -27.18
CA GLY A 220 -13.00 -0.73 -26.96
C GLY A 220 -12.95 -1.69 -25.77
N TYR A 221 -11.82 -2.37 -25.57
CA TYR A 221 -11.56 -3.23 -24.42
C TYR A 221 -11.46 -2.45 -23.11
N ALA A 222 -10.71 -1.34 -23.07
CA ALA A 222 -10.62 -0.51 -21.87
C ALA A 222 -11.97 0.15 -21.55
N ASP A 223 -12.68 0.65 -22.56
CA ASP A 223 -13.98 1.29 -22.43
C ASP A 223 -15.06 0.34 -21.91
N SER A 224 -15.02 -0.94 -22.29
CA SER A 224 -15.97 -1.94 -21.77
C SER A 224 -15.77 -2.14 -20.28
N ILE A 225 -14.51 -2.29 -19.82
CA ILE A 225 -14.17 -2.42 -18.40
C ILE A 225 -14.61 -1.17 -17.63
N VAL A 226 -14.31 0.04 -18.12
CA VAL A 226 -14.71 1.30 -17.48
C VAL A 226 -16.24 1.41 -17.34
N LYS A 227 -16.99 1.06 -18.40
CA LYS A 227 -18.46 1.08 -18.38
C LYS A 227 -19.04 0.08 -17.40
N ASP A 228 -18.54 -1.15 -17.43
CA ASP A 228 -19.05 -2.24 -16.58
C ASP A 228 -18.73 -2.00 -15.12
N MET A 229 -17.56 -1.47 -14.81
CA MET A 229 -17.19 -1.04 -13.45
C MET A 229 -18.10 0.05 -12.91
N LYS A 230 -18.39 1.07 -13.73
CA LYS A 230 -19.35 2.12 -13.34
C LYS A 230 -20.75 1.56 -13.13
N LYS A 231 -21.19 0.64 -13.99
CA LYS A 231 -22.55 0.07 -13.96
C LYS A 231 -22.75 -0.93 -12.82
N GLN A 232 -21.79 -1.84 -12.62
CA GLN A 232 -21.91 -2.95 -11.68
C GLN A 232 -21.48 -2.53 -10.26
N GLN A 233 -20.46 -1.68 -10.14
CA GLN A 233 -19.85 -1.33 -8.85
C GLN A 233 -20.03 0.15 -8.48
N GLY A 234 -20.55 1.00 -9.37
CA GLY A 234 -20.66 2.45 -9.12
C GLY A 234 -19.31 3.17 -9.15
N ILE A 235 -18.26 2.54 -9.68
CA ILE A 235 -16.89 3.04 -9.63
C ILE A 235 -16.51 3.70 -10.93
N LEU A 236 -16.12 4.96 -10.84
CA LEU A 236 -15.56 5.69 -11.97
C LEU A 236 -14.07 5.38 -12.09
N LEU A 237 -13.69 4.87 -13.26
CA LEU A 237 -12.30 4.60 -13.62
C LEU A 237 -11.83 5.58 -14.69
N HIS A 238 -10.59 6.04 -14.56
CA HIS A 238 -9.80 6.62 -15.63
C HIS A 238 -8.97 5.52 -16.28
N ALA A 239 -8.92 5.49 -17.62
CA ALA A 239 -8.15 4.48 -18.36
C ALA A 239 -7.11 5.15 -19.29
N GLY A 240 -5.86 4.70 -19.19
CA GLY A 240 -4.76 5.13 -20.05
C GLY A 240 -4.10 3.93 -20.73
N ILE A 241 -3.87 4.03 -22.04
CA ILE A 241 -3.35 2.95 -22.88
C ILE A 241 -2.00 3.37 -23.46
N GLY A 242 -0.96 2.62 -23.11
CA GLY A 242 0.40 2.76 -23.63
C GLY A 242 0.61 2.05 -24.98
N SER A 243 1.82 2.17 -25.51
CA SER A 243 2.24 1.54 -26.76
C SER A 243 2.52 0.05 -26.57
N THR A 244 2.54 -0.69 -27.66
CA THR A 244 2.91 -2.11 -27.62
C THR A 244 4.42 -2.27 -27.65
N TYR A 245 4.97 -3.13 -26.80
CA TYR A 245 6.38 -3.51 -26.78
C TYR A 245 6.51 -5.04 -26.84
N GLU A 246 7.52 -5.54 -27.56
CA GLU A 246 7.71 -6.98 -27.81
C GLU A 246 8.40 -7.71 -26.66
N ASP A 247 9.22 -7.00 -25.89
CA ASP A 247 10.10 -7.54 -24.88
C ASP A 247 9.72 -7.05 -23.47
N LEU A 248 9.81 -7.98 -22.52
CA LEU A 248 9.44 -7.77 -21.12
C LEU A 248 10.12 -6.53 -20.47
N PRO A 249 11.42 -6.26 -20.68
CA PRO A 249 12.08 -5.09 -20.07
C PRO A 249 11.52 -3.74 -20.53
N ASN A 250 11.02 -3.65 -21.76
CA ASN A 250 10.47 -2.42 -22.29
C ASN A 250 8.98 -2.22 -21.96
N LEU A 251 8.31 -3.19 -21.34
CA LEU A 251 6.94 -3.01 -20.86
C LEU A 251 6.82 -1.86 -19.85
N ARG A 252 7.90 -1.56 -19.12
CA ARG A 252 7.99 -0.37 -18.28
C ARG A 252 7.71 0.92 -19.06
N ASN A 253 8.15 1.02 -20.32
CA ASN A 253 7.90 2.21 -21.14
C ASN A 253 6.40 2.34 -21.47
N SER A 254 5.75 1.24 -21.84
CA SER A 254 4.29 1.20 -22.02
C SER A 254 3.55 1.65 -20.76
N TYR A 255 4.00 1.17 -19.60
CA TYR A 255 3.44 1.58 -18.32
C TYR A 255 3.64 3.07 -18.04
N LEU A 256 4.84 3.61 -18.30
CA LEU A 256 5.12 5.04 -18.10
C LEU A 256 4.28 5.93 -19.02
N GLU A 257 4.01 5.48 -20.24
CA GLU A 257 3.11 6.15 -21.17
C GLU A 257 1.67 6.16 -20.65
N ALA A 258 1.15 5.01 -20.22
CA ALA A 258 -0.18 4.91 -19.63
C ALA A 258 -0.29 5.76 -18.34
N LEU A 259 0.75 5.73 -17.50
CA LEU A 259 0.84 6.54 -16.28
C LEU A 259 0.85 8.04 -16.59
N PHE A 260 1.53 8.47 -17.64
CA PHE A 260 1.51 9.86 -18.08
C PHE A 260 0.08 10.31 -18.42
N LEU A 261 -0.66 9.49 -19.17
CA LEU A 261 -2.05 9.78 -19.54
C LEU A 261 -2.95 9.89 -18.31
N ILE A 262 -2.85 8.94 -17.38
CA ILE A 262 -3.62 8.94 -16.13
C ILE A 262 -3.27 10.15 -15.26
N THR A 263 -1.98 10.47 -15.11
CA THR A 263 -1.53 11.60 -14.29
C THR A 263 -2.04 12.94 -14.84
N ASN A 264 -2.15 13.04 -16.17
CA ASN A 264 -2.62 14.25 -16.85
C ASN A 264 -4.06 14.11 -17.38
N TYR A 265 -4.84 13.15 -16.86
CA TYR A 265 -6.14 12.77 -17.44
C TYR A 265 -7.10 13.95 -17.54
N ASP A 266 -7.21 14.73 -16.46
CA ASP A 266 -8.10 15.89 -16.42
C ASP A 266 -7.75 16.96 -17.45
N TYR A 267 -6.47 17.12 -17.80
CA TYR A 267 -6.02 18.08 -18.79
C TYR A 267 -6.16 17.53 -20.22
N LEU A 268 -5.75 16.28 -20.44
CA LEU A 268 -5.73 15.66 -21.77
C LEU A 268 -7.13 15.26 -22.25
N ASN A 269 -8.03 14.89 -21.34
CA ASN A 269 -9.37 14.40 -21.65
C ASN A 269 -10.38 15.56 -21.82
N ALA A 270 -10.14 16.42 -22.80
CA ALA A 270 -11.02 17.55 -23.11
C ALA A 270 -12.40 17.12 -23.65
N ASP A 271 -12.47 15.97 -24.33
CA ASP A 271 -13.67 15.48 -25.00
C ASP A 271 -14.41 14.40 -24.18
N ALA A 272 -14.05 14.22 -22.90
CA ALA A 272 -14.67 13.25 -21.97
C ALA A 272 -14.72 11.80 -22.51
N ALA A 273 -13.66 11.37 -23.20
CA ALA A 273 -13.46 9.99 -23.60
C ALA A 273 -13.36 9.06 -22.37
N LEU A 274 -13.71 7.78 -22.55
CA LEU A 274 -13.64 6.78 -21.49
C LEU A 274 -12.23 6.23 -21.27
N SER A 275 -11.42 6.22 -22.33
CA SER A 275 -10.00 5.88 -22.27
C SER A 275 -9.17 6.84 -23.12
N LEU A 276 -7.92 7.07 -22.70
CA LEU A 276 -6.93 7.84 -23.42
C LEU A 276 -5.87 6.90 -23.99
N GLN A 277 -5.37 7.21 -25.19
CA GLN A 277 -4.36 6.41 -25.86
C GLN A 277 -3.14 7.25 -26.22
N ILE A 278 -1.95 6.74 -25.90
CA ILE A 278 -0.71 7.50 -26.01
C ILE A 278 -0.42 7.97 -27.43
N LYS A 279 -0.87 7.22 -28.45
CA LYS A 279 -0.73 7.58 -29.87
C LYS A 279 -1.29 8.98 -30.19
N ASN A 280 -2.28 9.44 -29.42
CA ASN A 280 -2.92 10.75 -29.59
C ASN A 280 -2.21 11.87 -28.80
N TYR A 281 -1.22 11.53 -27.96
CA TYR A 281 -0.57 12.45 -27.01
C TYR A 281 0.96 12.30 -27.00
N ILE A 282 1.54 11.93 -28.15
CA ILE A 282 3.00 11.68 -28.29
C ILE A 282 3.79 12.95 -27.98
N PHE A 283 3.33 14.11 -28.46
CA PHE A 283 4.02 15.38 -28.22
C PHE A 283 4.07 15.71 -26.73
N GLU A 284 2.95 15.60 -26.03
CA GLU A 284 2.84 15.89 -24.61
C GLU A 284 3.65 14.92 -23.77
N PHE A 285 3.63 13.62 -24.13
CA PHE A 285 4.48 12.64 -23.48
C PHE A 285 5.94 13.00 -23.62
N LEU A 286 6.43 13.25 -24.84
CA LEU A 286 7.82 13.64 -25.08
C LEU A 286 8.20 14.95 -24.37
N ALA A 287 7.31 15.95 -24.39
CA ALA A 287 7.51 17.21 -23.67
C ALA A 287 7.64 17.00 -22.16
N SER A 288 6.88 16.07 -21.58
CA SER A 288 6.95 15.71 -20.16
C SER A 288 8.26 15.03 -19.75
N ARG A 289 8.99 14.45 -20.71
CA ARG A 289 10.31 13.83 -20.49
C ARG A 289 11.44 14.86 -20.38
N ILE A 290 11.20 16.10 -20.82
CA ILE A 290 12.18 17.18 -20.72
C ILE A 290 12.22 17.69 -19.27
N SER A 291 13.42 17.95 -18.76
CA SER A 291 13.61 18.35 -17.37
C SER A 291 12.79 19.60 -17.00
N PRO A 292 12.18 19.66 -15.80
CA PRO A 292 11.47 20.85 -15.34
C PRO A 292 12.32 22.13 -15.36
N GLY A 293 13.63 22.02 -15.10
CA GLY A 293 14.55 23.16 -15.15
C GLY A 293 14.63 23.82 -16.53
N TYR A 294 14.62 23.02 -17.60
CA TYR A 294 14.54 23.54 -18.97
C TYR A 294 13.24 24.33 -19.18
N TRP A 295 12.10 23.78 -18.76
CA TRP A 295 10.81 24.44 -18.93
C TRP A 295 10.70 25.72 -18.10
N ASN A 296 11.19 25.71 -16.86
CA ASN A 296 11.27 26.91 -16.01
C ASN A 296 12.06 28.02 -16.71
N SER A 297 13.23 27.70 -17.26
CA SER A 297 14.03 28.68 -18.01
C SER A 297 13.35 29.12 -19.30
N ARG A 298 12.79 28.17 -20.07
CA ARG A 298 12.13 28.43 -21.36
C ARG A 298 10.89 29.31 -21.21
N PHE A 299 10.11 29.07 -20.17
CA PHE A 299 8.83 29.74 -19.93
C PHE A 299 8.89 30.87 -18.91
N HIS A 300 10.05 31.19 -18.32
CA HIS A 300 10.20 32.24 -17.32
C HIS A 300 9.47 33.55 -17.69
N VAL A 301 9.71 34.06 -18.91
CA VAL A 301 9.07 35.29 -19.41
C VAL A 301 7.56 35.11 -19.57
N LEU A 302 7.13 34.01 -20.17
CA LEU A 302 5.72 33.72 -20.41
C LEU A 302 4.93 33.57 -19.10
N SER A 303 5.52 32.86 -18.12
CA SER A 303 5.00 32.72 -16.77
C SER A 303 4.88 34.07 -16.06
N GLN A 304 5.89 34.94 -16.16
CA GLN A 304 5.85 36.28 -15.57
C GLN A 304 4.76 37.18 -16.20
N GLN A 305 4.57 37.08 -17.52
CA GLN A 305 3.53 37.83 -18.23
C GLN A 305 2.11 37.38 -17.87
N LEU A 306 1.92 36.08 -17.66
CA LEU A 306 0.60 35.48 -17.40
C LEU A 306 0.25 35.40 -15.90
N SER A 307 1.22 35.33 -15.00
CA SER A 307 0.98 35.25 -13.54
C SER A 307 0.23 36.45 -12.97
N THR A 308 0.42 37.63 -13.58
CA THR A 308 -0.29 38.87 -13.22
C THR A 308 -1.69 38.97 -13.83
N GLN A 309 -2.08 38.02 -14.70
CA GLN A 309 -3.33 38.04 -15.44
C GLN A 309 -4.03 36.65 -15.44
N PRO A 310 -4.67 36.25 -14.32
CA PRO A 310 -5.23 34.91 -14.14
C PRO A 310 -6.20 34.47 -15.25
N LEU A 311 -7.06 35.38 -15.73
CA LEU A 311 -8.01 35.09 -16.81
C LEU A 311 -7.32 34.77 -18.15
N LEU A 312 -6.15 35.34 -18.39
CA LEU A 312 -5.37 35.06 -19.60
C LEU A 312 -4.60 33.75 -19.48
N LEU A 313 -4.11 33.42 -18.28
CA LEU A 313 -3.52 32.11 -18.01
C LEU A 313 -4.55 30.99 -18.20
N GLU A 314 -5.75 31.16 -17.63
CA GLU A 314 -6.89 30.28 -17.85
C GLU A 314 -7.21 30.14 -19.35
N THR A 315 -7.27 31.26 -20.08
CA THR A 315 -7.52 31.24 -21.54
C THR A 315 -6.42 30.50 -22.30
N ALA A 316 -5.15 30.69 -21.94
CA ALA A 316 -4.02 30.02 -22.57
C ALA A 316 -4.09 28.50 -22.39
N ILE A 317 -4.42 28.05 -21.18
CA ILE A 317 -4.57 26.63 -20.84
C ILE A 317 -5.74 26.01 -21.60
N GLU A 318 -6.91 26.65 -21.61
CA GLU A 318 -8.11 26.10 -22.25
C GLU A 318 -8.08 26.19 -23.78
N LEU A 319 -7.44 27.21 -24.35
CA LEU A 319 -7.15 27.23 -25.80
C LEU A 319 -6.23 26.07 -26.17
N SER A 320 -5.18 25.85 -25.37
CA SER A 320 -4.28 24.75 -25.57
C SER A 320 -5.03 23.42 -25.52
N ARG A 321 -5.88 23.21 -24.50
CA ARG A 321 -6.65 21.99 -24.26
C ARG A 321 -7.55 21.60 -25.44
N HIS A 322 -8.18 22.58 -26.08
CA HIS A 322 -9.11 22.39 -27.19
C HIS A 322 -8.51 22.67 -28.59
N ASP A 323 -7.20 22.50 -28.76
CA ASP A 323 -6.51 22.67 -30.05
C ASP A 323 -6.81 24.01 -30.75
N GLN A 324 -6.89 25.09 -29.96
CA GLN A 324 -7.22 26.44 -30.38
C GLN A 324 -8.65 26.62 -30.92
N ASN A 325 -9.56 25.68 -30.69
CA ASN A 325 -10.97 25.80 -31.05
C ASN A 325 -11.67 26.79 -30.13
N LEU A 326 -11.78 28.04 -30.59
CA LEU A 326 -12.39 29.14 -29.86
C LEU A 326 -13.81 28.86 -29.37
N SER A 327 -14.61 28.10 -30.12
CA SER A 327 -15.99 27.80 -29.73
C SER A 327 -16.04 26.81 -28.57
N ARG A 328 -15.26 25.72 -28.65
CA ARG A 328 -15.15 24.75 -27.54
C ARG A 328 -14.54 25.38 -26.30
N THR A 329 -13.49 26.19 -26.46
CA THR A 329 -12.89 26.92 -25.35
C THR A 329 -13.86 27.91 -24.70
N ALA A 330 -14.70 28.60 -25.49
CA ALA A 330 -15.72 29.50 -24.95
C ALA A 330 -16.74 28.75 -24.11
N GLU A 331 -17.21 27.59 -24.59
CA GLU A 331 -18.13 26.72 -23.89
C GLU A 331 -17.54 26.19 -22.57
N SER A 332 -16.31 25.66 -22.60
CA SER A 332 -15.58 25.18 -21.42
C SER A 332 -15.46 26.26 -20.33
N LEU A 333 -15.19 27.50 -20.74
CA LEU A 333 -15.05 28.64 -19.83
C LEU A 333 -16.37 29.33 -19.45
N GLY A 334 -17.51 28.88 -19.98
CA GLY A 334 -18.80 29.55 -19.76
C GLY A 334 -18.86 30.98 -20.31
N LEU A 335 -18.13 31.25 -21.40
CA LEU A 335 -18.00 32.56 -22.02
C LEU A 335 -18.75 32.66 -23.34
N HIS A 336 -19.17 33.87 -23.70
CA HIS A 336 -19.63 34.13 -25.06
C HIS A 336 -18.45 34.12 -26.06
N ARG A 337 -18.67 33.62 -27.28
CA ARG A 337 -17.63 33.49 -28.32
C ARG A 337 -16.86 34.79 -28.61
N ASN A 338 -17.56 35.94 -28.61
CA ASN A 338 -16.92 37.26 -28.81
C ASN A 338 -15.95 37.62 -27.67
N THR A 339 -16.30 37.28 -26.43
CA THR A 339 -15.41 37.47 -25.28
C THR A 339 -14.16 36.61 -25.43
N MET A 340 -14.31 35.36 -25.89
CA MET A 340 -13.18 34.49 -26.19
C MET A 340 -12.27 35.03 -27.29
N LEU A 341 -12.83 35.58 -28.37
CA LEU A 341 -12.06 36.25 -29.42
C LEU A 341 -11.22 37.42 -28.86
N GLN A 342 -11.81 38.24 -27.98
CA GLN A 342 -11.10 39.33 -27.32
C GLN A 342 -9.99 38.82 -26.41
N ARG A 343 -10.24 37.77 -25.62
CA ARG A 343 -9.22 37.15 -24.75
C ARG A 343 -8.07 36.56 -25.56
N ALA A 344 -8.36 35.87 -26.67
CA ALA A 344 -7.35 35.30 -27.56
C ALA A 344 -6.48 36.39 -28.23
N ALA A 345 -7.10 37.48 -28.69
CA ALA A 345 -6.37 38.63 -29.23
C ALA A 345 -5.47 39.29 -28.16
N LYS A 346 -5.98 39.42 -26.93
CA LYS A 346 -5.20 39.94 -25.81
C LYS A 346 -4.03 39.01 -25.45
N LEU A 347 -4.24 37.70 -25.46
CA LEU A 347 -3.18 36.70 -25.24
C LEU A 347 -2.06 36.87 -26.25
N LYS A 348 -2.39 37.00 -27.54
CA LYS A 348 -1.42 37.28 -28.61
C LYS A 348 -0.64 38.57 -28.36
N ASN A 349 -1.32 39.66 -27.98
CA ASN A 349 -0.66 40.94 -27.75
C ASN A 349 0.27 40.93 -26.53
N VAL A 350 -0.09 40.21 -25.47
CA VAL A 350 0.70 40.12 -24.23
C VAL A 350 1.90 39.19 -24.41
N THR A 351 1.70 38.03 -25.04
CA THR A 351 2.70 36.95 -25.09
C THR A 351 3.53 36.94 -26.38
N GLY A 352 3.04 37.59 -27.44
CA GLY A 352 3.60 37.50 -28.79
C GLY A 352 3.24 36.21 -29.53
N LEU A 353 2.62 35.23 -28.88
CA LEU A 353 2.30 33.92 -29.47
C LEU A 353 1.05 34.01 -30.37
N ASN A 354 1.10 33.39 -31.54
CA ASN A 354 -0.03 33.26 -32.47
C ASN A 354 -0.38 31.79 -32.78
N PRO A 355 -0.79 31.00 -31.78
CA PRO A 355 -1.01 29.55 -31.89
C PRO A 355 -2.12 29.15 -32.88
N ALA A 356 -3.01 30.08 -33.24
CA ALA A 356 -4.04 29.85 -34.26
C ALA A 356 -3.49 29.75 -35.68
N GLN A 357 -2.34 30.36 -35.96
CA GLN A 357 -1.76 30.49 -37.32
C GLN A 357 -0.32 29.97 -37.43
N ASN A 358 0.30 29.62 -36.30
CA ASN A 358 1.68 29.15 -36.26
C ASN A 358 1.75 27.88 -35.40
N ASP A 359 2.22 26.79 -36.01
CA ASP A 359 2.29 25.48 -35.34
C ASP A 359 3.34 25.45 -34.23
N PHE A 360 4.46 26.16 -34.40
CA PHE A 360 5.47 26.28 -33.34
C PHE A 360 4.92 27.00 -32.11
N ASP A 361 4.15 28.07 -32.30
CA ASP A 361 3.48 28.79 -31.21
C ASP A 361 2.39 27.92 -30.56
N ARG A 362 1.68 27.12 -31.36
CA ARG A 362 0.68 26.16 -30.86
C ARG A 362 1.34 25.12 -29.97
N MET A 363 2.44 24.51 -30.42
CA MET A 363 3.22 23.54 -29.65
C MET A 363 3.87 24.18 -28.41
N THR A 364 4.33 25.43 -28.52
CA THR A 364 4.86 26.19 -27.38
C THR A 364 3.80 26.42 -26.32
N LEU A 365 2.58 26.82 -26.72
CA LEU A 365 1.46 27.00 -25.81
C LEU A 365 1.00 25.67 -25.19
N ARG A 366 1.04 24.58 -25.97
CA ARG A 366 0.73 23.22 -25.50
C ARG A 366 1.72 22.72 -24.45
N ALA A 367 3.03 22.87 -24.71
CA ALA A 367 4.06 22.53 -23.75
C ALA A 367 4.00 23.42 -22.49
N PHE A 368 3.69 24.71 -22.65
CA PHE A 368 3.49 25.62 -21.52
C PHE A 368 2.30 25.19 -20.66
N ALA A 369 1.15 24.91 -21.28
CA ALA A 369 -0.04 24.47 -20.56
C ALA A 369 0.19 23.11 -19.88
N LEU A 370 0.91 22.17 -20.49
CA LEU A 370 1.31 20.92 -19.85
C LEU A 370 2.24 21.16 -18.65
N HIS A 371 3.21 22.06 -18.78
CA HIS A 371 4.14 22.41 -17.70
C HIS A 371 3.41 23.07 -16.53
N VAL A 372 2.47 23.97 -16.79
CA VAL A 372 1.66 24.63 -15.74
C VAL A 372 0.68 23.65 -15.09
N ASN A 373 0.17 22.66 -15.83
CA ASN A 373 -0.74 21.62 -15.32
C ASN A 373 -0.01 20.37 -14.78
N GLN A 374 1.32 20.38 -14.72
CA GLN A 374 2.09 19.20 -14.34
C GLN A 374 1.77 18.83 -12.89
N LYS A 375 1.07 17.70 -12.69
CA LYS A 375 0.86 17.14 -11.36
C LYS A 375 2.16 16.50 -10.86
N ILE A 376 2.56 16.86 -9.66
CA ILE A 376 3.66 16.22 -8.94
C ILE A 376 3.07 15.05 -8.16
N THR A 377 3.48 13.82 -8.46
CA THR A 377 3.12 12.65 -7.65
C THR A 377 4.33 12.19 -6.87
N LEU A 378 4.30 12.38 -5.56
CA LEU A 378 5.36 12.00 -4.63
C LEU A 378 5.06 10.61 -4.05
N GLN A 379 6.04 9.73 -4.01
CA GLN A 379 5.90 8.38 -3.47
C GLN A 379 6.24 8.37 -1.97
N ALA A 380 5.34 7.84 -1.15
CA ALA A 380 5.51 7.72 0.29
C ALA A 380 5.57 6.25 0.72
N GLY A 381 6.51 5.90 1.60
CA GLY A 381 6.67 4.54 2.13
C GLY A 381 6.37 4.45 3.62
N ILE A 382 5.74 3.36 4.05
CA ILE A 382 5.49 3.07 5.46
C ILE A 382 5.67 1.58 5.79
N VAL A 383 6.21 1.29 6.97
CA VAL A 383 6.53 -0.08 7.44
C VAL A 383 5.46 -0.72 8.34
N ILE A 384 4.32 -0.06 8.55
CA ILE A 384 3.27 -0.55 9.46
C ILE A 384 1.99 -0.93 8.69
N GLN A 385 1.15 -1.74 9.33
CA GLN A 385 -0.09 -2.28 8.76
C GLN A 385 -1.01 -1.17 8.20
N PRO A 386 -1.76 -1.45 7.11
CA PRO A 386 -2.86 -0.59 6.67
C PRO A 386 -3.79 -0.25 7.84
N ASN A 387 -4.35 0.97 7.84
CA ASN A 387 -5.24 1.51 8.88
C ASN A 387 -4.59 1.78 10.26
N SER A 388 -3.29 1.60 10.43
CA SER A 388 -2.58 2.13 11.60
C SER A 388 -2.63 3.66 11.64
N VAL A 389 -2.40 4.27 12.82
CA VAL A 389 -2.42 5.73 12.95
C VAL A 389 -1.41 6.44 12.05
N LEU A 390 -0.27 5.80 11.79
CA LEU A 390 0.77 6.38 10.95
C LEU A 390 0.35 6.32 9.47
N HIS A 391 -0.34 5.24 9.06
CA HIS A 391 -0.94 5.14 7.73
C HIS A 391 -2.05 6.19 7.55
N GLN A 392 -2.97 6.30 8.51
CA GLN A 392 -4.03 7.31 8.51
C GLN A 392 -3.45 8.73 8.53
N GLY A 393 -2.35 8.95 9.27
CA GLY A 393 -1.62 10.20 9.29
C GLY A 393 -1.03 10.54 7.91
N MET A 394 -0.40 9.57 7.24
CA MET A 394 0.09 9.76 5.88
C MET A 394 -1.04 10.03 4.88
N GLN A 395 -2.18 9.33 5.01
CA GLN A 395 -3.38 9.59 4.20
C GLN A 395 -3.90 11.01 4.41
N LYS A 396 -4.03 11.44 5.67
CA LYS A 396 -4.43 12.81 6.02
C LYS A 396 -3.45 13.84 5.44
N MET A 397 -2.14 13.57 5.48
CA MET A 397 -1.16 14.43 4.86
C MET A 397 -1.34 14.49 3.33
N ALA A 398 -1.54 13.34 2.67
CA ALA A 398 -1.80 13.27 1.24
C ALA A 398 -3.03 14.11 0.84
N ASP A 399 -4.13 13.97 1.59
CA ASP A 399 -5.37 14.73 1.38
C ASP A 399 -5.15 16.24 1.56
N LEU A 400 -4.44 16.64 2.62
CA LEU A 400 -4.13 18.04 2.88
C LEU A 400 -3.22 18.63 1.79
N VAL A 401 -2.22 17.89 1.34
CA VAL A 401 -1.32 18.33 0.25
C VAL A 401 -2.09 18.45 -1.06
N SER A 402 -2.91 17.47 -1.41
CA SER A 402 -3.73 17.52 -2.62
C SER A 402 -4.71 18.69 -2.56
N LYS A 403 -5.47 18.84 -1.46
CA LYS A 403 -6.42 19.94 -1.28
C LYS A 403 -5.74 21.32 -1.33
N ASN A 404 -4.66 21.51 -0.58
CA ASN A 404 -4.00 22.82 -0.45
C ASN A 404 -3.19 23.19 -1.70
N SER A 405 -2.85 22.22 -2.54
CA SER A 405 -2.24 22.45 -3.87
C SER A 405 -3.26 22.51 -5.01
N GLY A 406 -4.57 22.39 -4.74
CA GLY A 406 -5.60 22.33 -5.78
C GLY A 406 -5.49 21.09 -6.69
N GLY A 407 -4.93 20.00 -6.16
CA GLY A 407 -4.69 18.74 -6.88
C GLY A 407 -3.34 18.68 -7.63
N ALA A 408 -2.53 19.74 -7.57
CA ALA A 408 -1.25 19.82 -8.27
C ALA A 408 -0.14 18.96 -7.62
N ILE A 409 -0.25 18.62 -6.34
CA ILE A 409 0.67 17.72 -5.64
C ILE A 409 -0.15 16.59 -5.02
N ASN A 410 0.18 15.35 -5.38
CA ASN A 410 -0.43 14.15 -4.82
C ASN A 410 0.64 13.28 -4.17
N ILE A 411 0.29 12.59 -3.09
CA ILE A 411 1.18 11.66 -2.40
C ILE A 411 0.58 10.26 -2.55
N ASN A 412 1.30 9.37 -3.23
CA ASN A 412 0.92 7.97 -3.36
C ASN A 412 1.61 7.15 -2.28
N ILE A 413 0.81 6.49 -1.44
CA ILE A 413 1.29 5.82 -0.24
C ILE A 413 1.42 4.32 -0.51
N HIS A 414 2.59 3.79 -0.20
CA HIS A 414 2.91 2.38 -0.34
C HIS A 414 3.26 1.77 1.01
N THR A 415 2.64 0.63 1.31
CA THR A 415 3.08 -0.23 2.41
C THR A 415 4.22 -1.12 1.92
N LEU A 416 5.41 -0.52 1.73
CA LEU A 416 6.59 -1.16 1.09
C LEU A 416 7.32 -2.18 1.96
N SER A 417 6.78 -2.56 3.11
CA SER A 417 7.44 -3.53 3.97
C SER A 417 6.41 -4.24 4.82
N ILE A 418 5.78 -5.28 4.27
CA ILE A 418 5.12 -6.32 5.06
C ILE A 418 6.14 -6.92 6.08
N SER A 419 7.46 -6.74 5.85
CA SER A 419 8.57 -7.16 6.71
C SER A 419 8.94 -6.24 7.89
N GLY A 420 8.45 -5.00 7.99
CA GLY A 420 8.77 -4.10 9.12
C GLY A 420 10.21 -3.55 9.19
N ASN A 421 10.99 -3.65 8.10
CA ASN A 421 12.42 -3.26 8.07
C ASN A 421 12.61 -1.73 7.87
N ASN A 422 12.64 -0.98 8.98
CA ASN A 422 12.83 0.47 8.98
C ASN A 422 14.18 0.91 8.37
N ASP A 423 15.27 0.14 8.58
CA ASP A 423 16.59 0.48 8.07
C ASP A 423 16.63 0.44 6.54
N HIS A 424 16.03 -0.59 5.94
CA HIS A 424 15.94 -0.69 4.48
C HIS A 424 15.14 0.47 3.89
N LEU A 425 13.98 0.79 4.50
CA LEU A 425 13.16 1.92 4.04
C LEU A 425 13.91 3.25 4.14
N PHE A 426 14.69 3.46 5.20
CA PHE A 426 15.53 4.65 5.36
C PHE A 426 16.62 4.75 4.30
N GLU A 427 17.26 3.65 3.90
CA GLU A 427 18.25 3.66 2.82
C GLU A 427 17.62 3.94 1.44
N ILE A 428 16.41 3.44 1.15
CA ILE A 428 15.67 3.77 -0.10
C ILE A 428 15.36 5.28 -0.18
N LEU A 429 15.00 5.90 0.95
CA LEU A 429 14.81 7.36 0.99
C LEU A 429 16.13 8.09 0.71
N ARG A 430 17.21 7.63 1.33
CA ARG A 430 18.55 8.24 1.24
C ARG A 430 19.12 8.15 -0.17
N SER A 431 18.84 7.08 -0.91
CA SER A 431 19.19 6.96 -2.33
C SER A 431 18.35 7.87 -3.23
N GLY A 432 17.24 8.44 -2.72
CA GLY A 432 16.28 9.22 -3.49
C GLY A 432 15.37 8.36 -4.37
N SER A 433 15.27 7.06 -4.09
CA SER A 433 14.39 6.12 -4.79
C SER A 433 12.93 6.25 -4.33
N ILE A 434 12.69 6.83 -3.15
CA ILE A 434 11.37 7.20 -2.65
C ILE A 434 11.41 8.63 -2.10
N ASP A 435 10.28 9.34 -2.19
CA ASP A 435 10.21 10.77 -1.85
C ASP A 435 10.02 10.99 -0.35
N PHE A 436 9.09 10.26 0.27
CA PHE A 436 8.75 10.35 1.70
C PHE A 436 8.78 8.98 2.35
N ILE A 437 9.12 8.93 3.64
CA ILE A 437 8.88 7.74 4.46
C ILE A 437 8.42 8.14 5.86
N VAL A 438 7.71 7.23 6.52
CA VAL A 438 7.55 7.25 7.98
C VAL A 438 8.22 6.01 8.55
N ALA A 439 9.24 6.24 9.39
CA ALA A 439 10.05 5.20 10.01
C ALA A 439 10.40 5.56 11.45
N ALA A 440 10.71 4.55 12.28
CA ALA A 440 11.17 4.74 13.65
C ALA A 440 12.38 5.70 13.71
N THR A 441 12.45 6.55 14.73
CA THR A 441 13.55 7.53 14.86
C THR A 441 14.92 6.87 15.07
N GLY A 442 14.95 5.65 15.63
CA GLY A 442 16.20 4.91 15.88
C GLY A 442 17.08 4.68 14.65
N VAL A 443 16.51 4.63 13.43
CA VAL A 443 17.29 4.47 12.18
C VAL A 443 18.27 5.61 11.94
N MET A 444 18.01 6.79 12.49
CA MET A 444 18.83 7.98 12.28
C MET A 444 19.99 8.11 13.28
N ASN A 445 20.02 7.31 14.35
CA ASN A 445 20.99 7.44 15.44
C ASN A 445 22.45 7.44 14.98
N ARG A 446 22.80 6.53 14.06
CA ARG A 446 24.16 6.43 13.51
C ARG A 446 24.57 7.63 12.66
N PHE A 447 23.61 8.41 12.18
CA PHE A 447 23.83 9.54 11.28
C PHE A 447 23.80 10.89 12.00
N THR A 448 23.22 10.96 13.20
CA THR A 448 23.10 12.20 13.99
C THR A 448 24.20 12.36 15.03
N ASN A 449 25.35 11.70 14.82
CA ASN A 449 26.43 11.60 15.82
C ASN A 449 25.90 11.12 17.18
N ASN A 450 24.91 10.21 17.21
CA ASN A 450 24.18 9.76 18.39
C ASN A 450 23.38 10.84 19.16
N ARG A 451 23.20 12.06 18.64
CA ARG A 451 22.36 13.08 19.30
C ARG A 451 20.90 12.63 19.39
N SER A 452 20.36 12.01 18.35
CA SER A 452 18.98 11.49 18.36
C SER A 452 18.78 10.29 19.28
N LYS A 453 19.85 9.63 19.74
CA LYS A 453 19.77 8.47 20.66
C LYS A 453 19.05 8.80 21.97
N VAL A 454 19.05 10.08 22.37
CA VAL A 454 18.28 10.55 23.52
C VAL A 454 16.79 10.22 23.41
N LEU A 455 16.23 10.17 22.18
CA LEU A 455 14.83 9.82 21.95
C LEU A 455 14.48 8.39 22.36
N ASP A 456 15.49 7.51 22.44
CA ASP A 456 15.33 6.12 22.89
C ASP A 456 15.42 5.96 24.41
N TYR A 457 15.68 7.04 25.15
CA TYR A 457 15.94 6.96 26.58
C TYR A 457 14.64 6.86 27.39
N PRO A 458 14.55 5.89 28.32
CA PRO A 458 13.45 5.83 29.27
C PRO A 458 13.29 7.13 30.05
N PHE A 459 12.05 7.53 30.28
CA PHE A 459 11.63 8.74 30.99
C PHE A 459 12.10 10.06 30.37
N LEU A 460 12.43 10.07 29.07
CA LEU A 460 12.75 11.33 28.39
C LEU A 460 11.57 12.29 28.43
N PHE A 461 10.35 11.80 28.19
CA PHE A 461 9.14 12.61 28.15
C PHE A 461 8.23 12.34 29.35
N HIS A 462 7.49 13.34 29.81
CA HIS A 462 6.53 13.19 30.91
C HIS A 462 5.05 13.20 30.47
N SER A 463 4.75 13.81 29.33
CA SER A 463 3.41 13.84 28.74
C SER A 463 3.50 13.96 27.22
N ASN A 464 2.41 13.67 26.51
CA ASN A 464 2.38 13.84 25.05
C ASN A 464 2.52 15.30 24.63
N SER A 465 1.96 16.22 25.43
CA SER A 465 2.05 17.65 25.17
C SER A 465 3.47 18.18 25.37
N GLU A 466 4.17 17.73 26.41
CA GLU A 466 5.60 18.03 26.62
C GLU A 466 6.43 17.41 25.48
N ALA A 467 6.17 16.15 25.12
CA ALA A 467 6.90 15.46 24.05
C ALA A 467 6.78 16.20 22.72
N LYS A 468 5.55 16.53 22.30
CA LYS A 468 5.30 17.29 21.08
C LYS A 468 6.03 18.64 21.07
N TYR A 469 6.04 19.35 22.20
CA TYR A 469 6.73 20.62 22.34
C TYR A 469 8.26 20.45 22.20
N LEU A 470 8.87 19.54 22.96
CA LEU A 470 10.32 19.31 22.92
C LEU A 470 10.79 18.80 21.55
N LEU A 471 10.03 17.91 20.91
CA LEU A 471 10.34 17.38 19.59
C LEU A 471 10.37 18.49 18.54
N ASN A 472 9.35 19.34 18.52
CA ASN A 472 9.19 20.38 17.50
C ASN A 472 10.07 21.61 17.74
N SER A 473 10.31 21.98 19.01
CA SER A 473 11.00 23.22 19.37
C SER A 473 12.51 23.06 19.56
N LEU A 474 13.02 21.84 19.74
CA LEU A 474 14.44 21.60 20.01
C LEU A 474 15.00 20.42 19.22
N ILE A 475 14.43 19.22 19.39
CA ILE A 475 15.08 18.00 18.90
C ILE A 475 15.27 18.01 17.38
N LEU A 476 14.23 18.39 16.62
CA LEU A 476 14.32 18.49 15.16
C LEU A 476 15.45 19.43 14.71
N GLN A 477 15.60 20.58 15.35
CA GLN A 477 16.64 21.57 15.00
C GLN A 477 18.05 21.05 15.31
N GLU A 478 18.21 20.28 16.38
CA GLU A 478 19.51 19.74 16.81
C GLU A 478 20.02 18.60 15.93
N ILE A 479 19.11 17.90 15.23
CA ILE A 479 19.46 16.76 14.36
C ILE A 479 19.46 17.12 12.88
N GLU A 480 18.74 18.17 12.46
CA GLU A 480 18.63 18.58 11.05
C GLU A 480 19.99 18.80 10.35
N PRO A 481 20.99 19.48 10.95
CA PRO A 481 22.30 19.66 10.30
C PRO A 481 23.00 18.35 9.95
N TYR A 482 22.79 17.31 10.75
CA TYR A 482 23.38 15.99 10.51
C TYR A 482 22.63 15.24 9.39
N LEU A 483 21.30 15.27 9.42
CA LEU A 483 20.47 14.66 8.38
C LEU A 483 20.74 15.28 7.00
N ASP A 484 20.98 16.60 6.96
CA ASP A 484 21.33 17.30 5.74
C ASP A 484 22.60 16.74 5.08
N THR A 485 23.60 16.30 5.86
CA THR A 485 24.85 15.71 5.31
C THR A 485 24.64 14.37 4.60
N ILE A 486 23.53 13.70 4.88
CA ILE A 486 23.21 12.39 4.31
C ILE A 486 22.06 12.46 3.30
N GLY A 487 21.63 13.67 2.90
CA GLY A 487 20.58 13.84 1.90
C GLY A 487 19.18 13.56 2.41
N VAL A 488 18.93 13.74 3.71
CA VAL A 488 17.61 13.52 4.34
C VAL A 488 17.17 14.80 5.04
N LYS A 489 15.87 15.13 4.96
CA LYS A 489 15.23 16.14 5.82
C LYS A 489 14.15 15.46 6.65
N CYS A 490 14.13 15.73 7.95
CA CYS A 490 13.03 15.32 8.83
C CYS A 490 12.02 16.46 8.92
N LEU A 491 10.79 16.24 8.42
CA LEU A 491 9.76 17.28 8.40
C LEU A 491 9.10 17.45 9.75
N ASN A 492 8.82 16.35 10.45
CA ASN A 492 8.23 16.30 11.79
C ASN A 492 8.47 14.93 12.43
N ILE A 493 8.30 14.84 13.76
CA ILE A 493 8.27 13.58 14.51
C ILE A 493 6.85 13.33 15.00
N TRP A 494 6.38 12.11 14.75
CA TRP A 494 5.11 11.52 15.15
C TRP A 494 5.31 10.55 16.31
N SER A 495 4.20 10.01 16.81
CA SER A 495 4.25 9.01 17.87
C SER A 495 3.17 7.94 17.69
N MET A 496 3.54 6.67 17.89
CA MET A 496 2.57 5.58 18.13
C MET A 496 2.09 5.50 19.60
N GLY A 497 2.48 6.45 20.45
CA GLY A 497 2.09 6.53 21.85
C GLY A 497 3.02 5.78 22.80
N TRP A 498 2.61 5.76 24.08
CA TRP A 498 3.39 5.17 25.16
C TRP A 498 3.45 3.66 25.03
N ARG A 499 4.64 3.11 25.32
CA ARG A 499 4.90 1.68 25.30
C ARG A 499 4.75 1.13 26.72
N TYR A 500 4.07 0.01 26.84
CA TYR A 500 3.76 -0.64 28.11
C TYR A 500 4.31 -2.06 28.10
N LEU A 501 4.97 -2.44 29.20
CA LEU A 501 5.45 -3.80 29.40
C LEU A 501 4.25 -4.74 29.61
N THR A 502 4.24 -5.86 28.89
CA THR A 502 3.30 -6.96 29.11
C THR A 502 4.04 -8.21 29.55
N SER A 503 3.35 -9.05 30.31
CA SER A 503 3.90 -10.28 30.87
C SER A 503 2.82 -11.32 31.20
N LYS A 504 3.24 -12.58 31.37
CA LYS A 504 2.37 -13.65 31.93
C LYS A 504 2.13 -13.49 33.43
N GLU A 505 3.17 -13.11 34.16
CA GLU A 505 3.12 -12.88 35.62
C GLU A 505 3.18 -11.38 35.95
N PRO A 506 2.67 -10.93 37.11
CA PRO A 506 2.67 -9.52 37.46
C PRO A 506 4.09 -8.95 37.66
N ILE A 507 4.29 -7.72 37.21
CA ILE A 507 5.55 -6.95 37.33
C ILE A 507 5.21 -5.56 37.86
N HIS A 508 5.63 -5.29 39.10
CA HIS A 508 5.40 -4.02 39.81
C HIS A 508 6.68 -3.18 39.87
N THR A 509 7.81 -3.85 40.13
CA THR A 509 9.11 -3.25 40.38
C THR A 509 10.17 -3.74 39.38
N PRO A 510 11.27 -3.00 39.19
CA PRO A 510 12.40 -3.47 38.38
C PRO A 510 12.93 -4.86 38.77
N GLN A 511 12.92 -5.19 40.06
CA GLN A 511 13.43 -6.44 40.59
C GLN A 511 12.63 -7.65 40.10
N ASP A 512 11.35 -7.47 39.76
CA ASP A 512 10.51 -8.53 39.21
C ASP A 512 10.98 -8.98 37.82
N LEU A 513 11.83 -8.20 37.13
CA LEU A 513 12.41 -8.53 35.84
C LEU A 513 13.70 -9.37 35.91
N ALA A 514 14.26 -9.57 37.10
CA ALA A 514 15.53 -10.29 37.26
C ALA A 514 15.44 -11.71 36.65
N GLY A 515 16.35 -12.02 35.72
CA GLY A 515 16.42 -13.29 35.01
C GLY A 515 15.37 -13.51 33.91
N ARG A 516 14.40 -12.61 33.75
CA ARG A 516 13.35 -12.75 32.73
C ARG A 516 13.86 -12.41 31.34
N LYS A 517 13.41 -13.16 30.34
CA LYS A 517 13.70 -12.89 28.92
C LYS A 517 12.74 -11.83 28.38
N VAL A 518 13.25 -10.61 28.18
CA VAL A 518 12.44 -9.49 27.69
C VAL A 518 12.78 -9.21 26.24
N ARG A 519 11.79 -9.22 25.35
CA ARG A 519 12.00 -8.76 23.99
C ARG A 519 12.22 -7.26 23.94
N VAL A 520 13.30 -6.84 23.29
CA VAL A 520 13.57 -5.44 22.95
C VAL A 520 13.65 -5.26 21.43
N MET A 521 13.27 -4.09 20.94
CA MET A 521 13.60 -3.70 19.56
C MET A 521 15.11 -3.51 19.42
N PHE A 522 15.62 -3.31 18.19
CA PHE A 522 17.03 -3.05 17.92
C PHE A 522 17.47 -1.65 18.41
N THR A 523 17.29 -1.38 19.69
CA THR A 523 17.72 -0.16 20.39
C THR A 523 18.66 -0.53 21.52
N GLU A 524 19.88 0.00 21.47
CA GLU A 524 20.87 -0.23 22.53
C GLU A 524 20.39 0.33 23.88
N ALA A 525 19.63 1.42 23.86
CA ALA A 525 19.09 2.05 25.06
C ALA A 525 18.17 1.12 25.85
N LEU A 526 17.24 0.42 25.19
CA LEU A 526 16.35 -0.53 25.88
C LEU A 526 17.10 -1.79 26.33
N ASP A 527 18.07 -2.27 25.55
CA ASP A 527 18.94 -3.39 25.97
C ASP A 527 19.67 -3.04 27.28
N GLU A 528 20.35 -1.89 27.33
CA GLU A 528 21.04 -1.42 28.53
C GLU A 528 20.08 -1.25 29.72
N TYR A 529 18.92 -0.62 29.50
CA TYR A 529 17.94 -0.38 30.55
C TYR A 529 17.38 -1.67 31.15
N TYR A 530 16.97 -2.63 30.33
CA TYR A 530 16.46 -3.91 30.83
C TYR A 530 17.55 -4.74 31.51
N ARG A 531 18.76 -4.72 30.95
CA ARG A 531 19.92 -5.43 31.52
C ARG A 531 20.36 -4.85 32.86
N SER A 532 20.27 -3.54 33.06
CA SER A 532 20.62 -2.89 34.34
C SER A 532 19.68 -3.31 35.47
N MET A 533 18.44 -3.70 35.14
CA MET A 533 17.46 -4.28 36.08
C MET A 533 17.64 -5.79 36.31
N GLY A 534 18.65 -6.42 35.69
CA GLY A 534 18.92 -7.86 35.81
C GLY A 534 18.10 -8.73 34.84
N ALA A 535 17.37 -8.14 33.89
CA ALA A 535 16.67 -8.89 32.85
C ALA A 535 17.62 -9.39 31.76
N ILE A 536 17.14 -10.31 30.93
CA ILE A 536 17.84 -10.84 29.75
C ILE A 536 17.16 -10.28 28.50
N PRO A 537 17.62 -9.14 27.95
CA PRO A 537 17.01 -8.58 26.76
C PRO A 537 17.36 -9.41 25.52
N ILE A 538 16.37 -9.69 24.67
CA ILE A 538 16.50 -10.42 23.41
C ILE A 538 16.04 -9.50 22.26
N LYS A 539 16.96 -9.15 21.36
CA LYS A 539 16.68 -8.35 20.16
C LYS A 539 16.04 -9.23 19.08
N MET A 540 14.87 -8.84 18.59
CA MET A 540 14.21 -9.52 17.46
C MET A 540 13.27 -8.56 16.73
N ASN A 541 12.96 -8.88 15.47
CA ASN A 541 12.03 -8.08 14.68
C ASN A 541 10.62 -8.15 15.27
N TYR A 542 9.84 -7.12 15.00
CA TYR A 542 8.47 -6.99 15.52
C TYR A 542 7.55 -8.15 15.10
N ASN A 543 7.71 -8.63 13.86
CA ASN A 543 6.90 -9.71 13.32
C ASN A 543 7.16 -11.07 14.00
N ASP A 544 8.36 -11.28 14.55
CA ASP A 544 8.76 -12.54 15.18
C ASP A 544 8.27 -12.65 16.64
N VAL A 545 7.81 -11.54 17.23
CA VAL A 545 7.49 -11.45 18.67
C VAL A 545 6.35 -12.38 19.06
N LYS A 546 5.31 -12.49 18.22
CA LYS A 546 4.14 -13.34 18.54
C LYS A 546 4.56 -14.80 18.68
N ASP A 547 5.30 -15.30 17.69
CA ASP A 547 5.76 -16.69 17.67
C ASP A 547 6.78 -16.95 18.78
N ALA A 548 7.65 -15.99 19.06
CA ALA A 548 8.61 -16.09 20.15
C ALA A 548 7.95 -16.11 21.55
N LEU A 549 6.85 -15.38 21.75
CA LEU A 549 6.03 -15.47 22.98
C LEU A 549 5.36 -16.84 23.08
N HIS A 550 4.78 -17.33 21.99
CA HIS A 550 4.10 -18.63 21.95
C HIS A 550 5.07 -19.80 22.19
N ALA A 551 6.27 -19.74 21.60
CA ALA A 551 7.34 -20.71 21.79
C ALA A 551 8.07 -20.59 23.14
N GLY A 552 7.77 -19.57 23.96
CA GLY A 552 8.43 -19.32 25.24
C GLY A 552 9.90 -18.90 25.12
N ILE A 553 10.32 -18.41 23.96
CA ILE A 553 11.67 -17.85 23.75
C ILE A 553 11.83 -16.56 24.55
N ILE A 554 10.74 -15.78 24.65
CA ILE A 554 10.63 -14.55 25.43
C ILE A 554 9.42 -14.65 26.37
N GLU A 555 9.51 -13.96 27.51
CA GLU A 555 8.49 -13.98 28.56
C GLU A 555 7.72 -12.66 28.65
N CYS A 556 8.39 -11.57 28.28
CA CYS A 556 7.84 -10.22 28.35
C CYS A 556 8.21 -9.43 27.10
N GLN A 557 7.41 -8.43 26.78
CA GLN A 557 7.68 -7.49 25.69
C GLN A 557 7.03 -6.14 26.01
N GLU A 558 7.42 -5.10 25.30
CA GLU A 558 6.83 -3.77 25.47
C GLU A 558 6.37 -3.18 24.14
N ASN A 559 5.19 -2.58 24.12
CA ASN A 559 4.59 -1.94 22.93
C ASN A 559 3.40 -1.03 23.31
N PRO A 560 2.94 -0.13 22.41
CA PRO A 560 1.68 0.58 22.62
C PRO A 560 0.47 -0.37 22.62
N TYR A 561 -0.65 0.06 23.22
CA TYR A 561 -1.88 -0.76 23.28
C TYR A 561 -2.36 -1.20 21.90
N SER A 562 -2.26 -0.33 20.90
CA SER A 562 -2.61 -0.65 19.50
C SER A 562 -1.82 -1.83 18.94
N ASN A 563 -0.51 -1.87 19.18
CA ASN A 563 0.35 -2.99 18.75
C ASN A 563 0.05 -4.27 19.54
N THR A 564 -0.14 -4.17 20.86
CA THR A 564 -0.51 -5.31 21.71
C THR A 564 -1.81 -5.96 21.25
N LEU A 565 -2.80 -5.15 20.85
CA LEU A 565 -4.05 -5.63 20.27
C LEU A 565 -3.86 -6.20 18.86
N GLY A 566 -3.19 -5.46 17.97
CA GLY A 566 -3.03 -5.82 16.56
C GLY A 566 -2.25 -7.11 16.34
N MET A 567 -1.19 -7.34 17.11
CA MET A 567 -0.40 -8.58 17.06
C MET A 567 -0.94 -9.70 17.94
N LYS A 568 -2.06 -9.44 18.63
CA LYS A 568 -2.70 -10.39 19.53
C LYS A 568 -1.77 -10.90 20.64
N PHE A 569 -0.88 -10.06 21.16
CA PHE A 569 0.01 -10.45 22.26
C PHE A 569 -0.77 -10.86 23.52
N TYR A 570 -2.02 -10.40 23.67
CA TYR A 570 -2.93 -10.83 24.73
C TYR A 570 -3.25 -12.34 24.75
N GLU A 571 -2.96 -13.08 23.67
CA GLU A 571 -3.11 -14.55 23.65
C GLU A 571 -2.08 -15.23 24.56
N GLU A 572 -0.90 -14.62 24.72
CA GLU A 572 0.22 -15.14 25.51
C GLU A 572 0.59 -14.25 26.71
N GLN A 573 -0.13 -13.16 26.95
CA GLN A 573 0.21 -12.15 27.95
C GLN A 573 -1.03 -11.80 28.77
N THR A 574 -0.88 -11.76 30.10
CA THR A 574 -2.01 -11.57 31.02
C THR A 574 -2.02 -10.19 31.65
N TYR A 575 -0.85 -9.60 31.89
CA TYR A 575 -0.71 -8.33 32.61
C TYR A 575 -0.16 -7.22 31.70
N ILE A 576 -0.56 -5.98 32.00
CA ILE A 576 0.00 -4.76 31.44
C ILE A 576 0.50 -3.89 32.60
N THR A 577 1.81 -3.66 32.70
CA THR A 577 2.38 -2.72 33.67
C THR A 577 2.22 -1.29 33.16
N ARG A 578 1.31 -0.52 33.78
CA ARG A 578 0.97 0.84 33.33
C ARG A 578 1.98 1.86 33.84
N LEU A 579 3.14 1.86 33.19
CA LEU A 579 4.21 2.84 33.40
C LEU A 579 4.53 3.52 32.07
N LYS A 580 4.45 4.86 32.02
CA LYS A 580 4.81 5.66 30.85
C LYS A 580 6.32 5.94 30.84
N TYR A 581 7.13 4.92 30.58
CA TYR A 581 8.59 5.04 30.59
C TYR A 581 9.18 5.28 29.21
N TYR A 582 8.53 4.87 28.12
CA TYR A 582 9.07 5.07 26.78
C TYR A 582 7.96 5.46 25.79
N LEU A 583 8.19 6.52 25.02
CA LEU A 583 7.27 7.00 23.99
C LEU A 583 7.79 6.53 22.64
N SER A 584 6.98 5.77 21.89
CA SER A 584 7.35 5.39 20.52
C SER A 584 7.39 6.65 19.66
N THR A 585 8.53 6.92 19.01
CA THR A 585 8.70 8.08 18.13
C THR A 585 9.09 7.65 16.72
N GLU A 586 8.45 8.27 15.75
CA GLU A 586 8.52 7.91 14.34
C GLU A 586 8.65 9.20 13.54
N ALA A 587 9.59 9.30 12.63
CA ALA A 587 9.83 10.53 11.89
C ALA A 587 9.24 10.46 10.48
N LEU A 588 8.63 11.57 10.06
CA LEU A 588 8.26 11.84 8.68
C LEU A 588 9.49 12.43 7.98
N TYR A 589 10.13 11.61 7.16
CA TYR A 589 11.32 12.00 6.41
C TYR A 589 10.97 12.29 4.96
N VAL A 590 11.74 13.20 4.35
CA VAL A 590 11.72 13.48 2.91
C VAL A 590 13.14 13.43 2.36
N SER A 591 13.30 12.89 1.16
CA SER A 591 14.58 12.90 0.46
C SER A 591 14.97 14.33 0.12
N LYS A 592 16.22 14.73 0.38
CA LYS A 592 16.70 16.08 0.05
C LYS A 592 16.72 16.29 -1.47
N ASN A 593 16.95 15.22 -2.24
CA ASN A 593 16.86 15.25 -3.70
C ASN A 593 15.46 15.70 -4.15
N THR A 594 14.42 15.08 -3.60
CA THR A 594 13.02 15.48 -3.84
C THR A 594 12.76 16.89 -3.34
N TRP A 595 13.12 17.20 -2.09
CA TRP A 595 12.87 18.50 -1.47
C TRP A 595 13.45 19.65 -2.29
N SER A 596 14.68 19.49 -2.80
CA SER A 596 15.38 20.50 -3.60
C SER A 596 14.77 20.79 -4.97
N LYS A 597 13.94 19.88 -5.50
CA LYS A 597 13.26 20.03 -6.79
C LYS A 597 11.93 20.78 -6.68
N LEU A 598 11.40 20.90 -5.46
CA LEU A 598 10.13 21.58 -5.19
C LEU A 598 10.35 23.10 -5.11
N SER A 599 9.38 23.87 -5.60
CA SER A 599 9.37 25.33 -5.38
C SER A 599 9.14 25.68 -3.91
N THR A 600 9.46 26.91 -3.51
CA THR A 600 9.22 27.40 -2.14
C THR A 600 7.73 27.27 -1.76
N GLU A 601 6.81 27.57 -2.68
CA GLU A 601 5.37 27.44 -2.48
C GLU A 601 4.96 25.97 -2.25
N GLN A 602 5.51 25.06 -3.05
CA GLN A 602 5.25 23.62 -2.92
C GLN A 602 5.80 23.07 -1.60
N GLN A 603 7.01 23.48 -1.20
CA GLN A 603 7.60 23.15 0.09
C GLN A 603 6.72 23.66 1.25
N ASN A 604 6.19 24.88 1.15
CA ASN A 604 5.29 25.46 2.17
C ASN A 604 3.97 24.70 2.29
N VAL A 605 3.37 24.27 1.17
CA VAL A 605 2.16 23.43 1.18
C VAL A 605 2.42 22.12 1.92
N ILE A 606 3.52 21.44 1.60
CA ILE A 606 3.89 20.16 2.23
C ILE A 606 4.23 20.33 3.71
N GLN A 607 5.02 21.36 4.07
CA GLN A 607 5.39 21.62 5.46
C GLN A 607 4.17 21.96 6.32
N SER A 608 3.22 22.74 5.79
CA SER A 608 1.99 23.08 6.49
C SER A 608 1.10 21.84 6.71
N ALA A 609 0.94 21.01 5.68
CA ALA A 609 0.22 19.74 5.78
C ALA A 609 0.87 18.78 6.79
N ALA A 610 2.21 18.67 6.77
CA ALA A 610 2.96 17.86 7.72
C ALA A 610 2.74 18.32 9.17
N LEU A 611 2.69 19.63 9.43
CA LEU A 611 2.46 20.17 10.77
C LEU A 611 1.02 19.89 11.26
N GLU A 612 0.02 20.12 10.42
CA GLU A 612 -1.38 19.84 10.74
C GLU A 612 -1.59 18.34 11.01
N THR A 613 -1.05 17.47 10.17
CA THR A 613 -1.09 16.03 10.39
C THR A 613 -0.41 15.62 11.69
N THR A 614 0.74 16.21 12.02
CA THR A 614 1.43 15.91 13.29
C THR A 614 0.57 16.29 14.48
N ASN A 615 -0.12 17.44 14.44
CA ASN A 615 -1.05 17.84 15.48
C ASN A 615 -2.18 16.83 15.66
N TRP A 616 -2.75 16.36 14.54
CA TRP A 616 -3.81 15.37 14.54
C TRP A 616 -3.34 14.02 15.08
N ILE A 617 -2.17 13.51 14.69
CA ILE A 617 -1.64 12.23 15.18
C ILE A 617 -1.50 12.23 16.70
N PHE A 618 -0.94 13.29 17.28
CA PHE A 618 -0.76 13.37 18.73
C PHE A 618 -2.09 13.36 19.51
N GLN A 619 -3.17 13.87 18.89
CA GLN A 619 -4.53 13.82 19.44
C GLN A 619 -5.16 12.44 19.21
N GLU A 620 -5.29 12.03 17.95
CA GLU A 620 -5.96 10.79 17.54
C GLU A 620 -5.32 9.55 18.18
N GLN A 621 -3.99 9.45 18.14
CA GLN A 621 -3.29 8.27 18.62
C GLN A 621 -3.55 8.02 20.10
N GLN A 622 -3.50 9.09 20.91
CA GLN A 622 -3.60 8.95 22.34
C GLN A 622 -5.04 8.90 22.82
N GLU A 623 -5.89 9.79 22.34
CA GLU A 623 -7.23 10.01 22.89
C GLU A 623 -8.22 9.01 22.33
N VAL A 624 -8.03 8.56 21.08
CA VAL A 624 -8.97 7.67 20.40
C VAL A 624 -8.39 6.26 20.33
N ILE A 625 -7.28 6.08 19.61
CA ILE A 625 -6.80 4.74 19.22
C ILE A 625 -6.30 3.96 20.44
N ASN A 626 -5.34 4.50 21.20
CA ASN A 626 -4.76 3.79 22.32
C ASN A 626 -5.72 3.62 23.50
N GLN A 627 -6.64 4.56 23.76
CA GLN A 627 -7.68 4.35 24.80
C GLN A 627 -8.68 3.27 24.39
N ASN A 628 -9.12 3.25 23.14
CA ASN A 628 -10.02 2.21 22.66
C ASN A 628 -9.33 0.83 22.68
N CYS A 629 -8.07 0.75 22.23
CA CYS A 629 -7.31 -0.50 22.28
C CYS A 629 -7.10 -0.97 23.72
N LYS A 630 -6.78 -0.06 24.65
CA LYS A 630 -6.71 -0.37 26.08
C LYS A 630 -8.04 -0.95 26.59
N ARG A 631 -9.16 -0.31 26.27
CA ARG A 631 -10.51 -0.77 26.65
C ARG A 631 -10.78 -2.19 26.14
N ILE A 632 -10.48 -2.46 24.87
CA ILE A 632 -10.66 -3.80 24.26
C ILE A 632 -9.75 -4.82 24.97
N LEU A 633 -8.47 -4.50 25.17
CA LEU A 633 -7.52 -5.40 25.82
C LEU A 633 -7.96 -5.79 27.24
N THR A 634 -8.52 -4.85 28.01
CA THR A 634 -8.93 -5.12 29.40
C THR A 634 -10.33 -5.71 29.51
N GLN A 635 -11.31 -5.13 28.81
CA GLN A 635 -12.73 -5.51 28.97
C GLN A 635 -13.13 -6.71 28.12
N GLU A 636 -12.55 -6.84 26.92
CA GLU A 636 -12.96 -7.87 25.95
C GLU A 636 -11.94 -9.02 25.89
N LYS A 637 -10.64 -8.72 26.05
CA LYS A 637 -9.56 -9.73 26.02
C LYS A 637 -9.06 -10.15 27.41
N GLY A 638 -9.53 -9.49 28.46
CA GLY A 638 -9.28 -9.90 29.86
C GLY A 638 -7.89 -9.61 30.41
N MET A 639 -7.07 -8.80 29.75
CA MET A 639 -5.77 -8.40 30.31
C MET A 639 -5.94 -7.53 31.57
N LYS A 640 -5.07 -7.74 32.56
CA LYS A 640 -5.09 -7.04 33.84
C LYS A 640 -4.09 -5.89 33.85
N ILE A 641 -4.53 -4.70 34.27
CA ILE A 641 -3.62 -3.56 34.43
C ILE A 641 -3.00 -3.60 35.82
N ILE A 642 -1.67 -3.49 35.85
CA ILE A 642 -0.91 -3.22 37.06
C ILE A 642 -0.63 -1.73 37.11
N GLU A 643 -1.16 -1.09 38.15
CA GLU A 643 -0.94 0.32 38.44
C GLU A 643 0.37 0.48 39.21
N VAL A 644 1.33 1.18 38.62
CA VAL A 644 2.62 1.47 39.25
C VAL A 644 2.47 2.73 40.11
N THR A 645 2.76 2.60 41.40
CA THR A 645 2.75 3.70 42.36
C THR A 645 3.88 4.71 42.08
N PRO A 646 3.77 5.97 42.56
CA PRO A 646 4.86 6.93 42.44
C PRO A 646 6.19 6.45 43.04
N GLU A 647 6.14 5.71 44.14
CA GLU A 647 7.31 5.14 44.82
C GLU A 647 7.97 4.04 43.97
N GLU A 648 7.18 3.15 43.38
CA GLU A 648 7.69 2.14 42.44
C GLU A 648 8.25 2.81 41.19
N ALA A 649 7.55 3.79 40.61
CA ALA A 649 7.99 4.53 39.42
C ALA A 649 9.35 5.22 39.62
N LYS A 650 9.65 5.71 40.84
CA LYS A 650 10.98 6.25 41.19
C LYS A 650 12.07 5.17 41.06
N GLN A 651 11.80 3.93 41.47
CA GLN A 651 12.75 2.83 41.34
C GLN A 651 13.06 2.54 39.87
N TRP A 652 12.03 2.47 39.01
CA TRP A 652 12.21 2.31 37.56
C TRP A 652 13.07 3.44 36.97
N LYS A 653 12.83 4.69 37.38
CA LYS A 653 13.56 5.85 36.88
C LYS A 653 15.05 5.83 37.27
N GLU A 654 15.41 5.30 38.43
CA GLU A 654 16.82 5.27 38.87
C GLU A 654 17.71 4.43 37.95
N PHE A 655 17.17 3.34 37.37
CA PHE A 655 17.90 2.49 36.41
C PHE A 655 18.18 3.18 35.07
N ALA A 656 17.44 4.24 34.73
CA ALA A 656 17.70 5.04 33.54
C ALA A 656 18.82 6.08 33.77
N LYS A 657 19.12 6.44 35.02
CA LYS A 657 20.01 7.56 35.37
C LYS A 657 21.42 7.41 34.78
N ASN A 658 22.00 6.22 34.85
CA ASN A 658 23.33 5.95 34.29
C ASN A 658 23.40 6.26 32.78
N MET A 659 22.32 5.98 32.04
CA MET A 659 22.25 6.26 30.61
C MET A 659 22.32 7.78 30.36
N TYR A 660 21.60 8.58 31.15
CA TYR A 660 21.68 10.04 31.07
C TYR A 660 23.05 10.57 31.48
N ASP A 661 23.64 10.04 32.56
CA ASP A 661 24.94 10.48 33.07
C ASP A 661 26.09 10.17 32.08
N THR A 662 25.99 9.06 31.35
CA THR A 662 26.99 8.63 30.35
C THR A 662 26.71 9.11 28.93
N PHE A 663 25.60 9.82 28.71
CA PHE A 663 25.25 10.31 27.37
C PHE A 663 26.28 11.33 26.89
N PRO A 664 26.87 11.17 25.69
CA PRO A 664 27.93 12.06 25.21
C PRO A 664 27.49 13.53 25.03
N HIS A 665 26.20 13.78 24.76
CA HIS A 665 25.68 15.12 24.46
C HIS A 665 24.97 15.73 25.68
N GLN A 666 25.74 15.94 26.76
CA GLN A 666 25.26 16.60 27.99
C GLN A 666 24.74 18.03 27.74
N ASP A 667 25.24 18.69 26.69
CA ASP A 667 24.74 19.99 26.24
C ASP A 667 23.26 19.91 25.80
N LEU A 668 22.89 18.85 25.06
CA LEU A 668 21.53 18.61 24.62
C LEU A 668 20.60 18.32 25.80
N LEU A 669 21.04 17.51 26.77
CA LEU A 669 20.27 17.24 27.99
C LEU A 669 20.01 18.51 28.80
N SER A 670 21.00 19.41 28.86
CA SER A 670 20.85 20.71 29.52
C SER A 670 19.82 21.60 28.83
N LYS A 671 19.83 21.66 27.49
CA LYS A 671 18.83 22.37 26.69
C LYS A 671 17.42 21.78 26.88
N ILE A 672 17.29 20.45 26.87
CA ILE A 672 16.01 19.76 27.12
C ILE A 672 15.48 20.12 28.53
N ALA A 673 16.34 20.07 29.54
CA ALA A 673 15.96 20.41 30.91
C ALA A 673 15.53 21.87 31.06
N GLN A 674 16.20 22.80 30.38
CA GLN A 674 15.82 24.21 30.35
C GLN A 674 14.46 24.41 29.67
N LEU A 675 14.31 23.89 28.45
CA LEU A 675 13.09 24.06 27.66
C LEU A 675 11.87 23.43 28.34
N ARG A 676 12.07 22.31 29.05
CA ARG A 676 11.05 21.70 29.91
C ARG A 676 10.61 22.64 31.05
N LYS A 677 11.53 23.35 31.70
CA LYS A 677 11.17 24.32 32.74
C LYS A 677 10.35 25.47 32.17
N GLU A 678 10.68 25.94 30.97
CA GLU A 678 9.92 26.98 30.27
C GLU A 678 8.51 26.51 29.92
N TYR A 679 8.37 25.29 29.39
CA TYR A 679 7.09 24.66 29.11
C TYR A 679 6.16 24.61 30.34
N TYR A 680 6.66 24.13 31.48
CA TYR A 680 5.86 24.07 32.72
C TYR A 680 5.64 25.42 33.39
N ALA A 681 6.43 26.44 33.04
CA ALA A 681 6.20 27.82 33.46
C ALA A 681 5.15 28.54 32.60
N GLY A 682 4.66 27.91 31.52
CA GLY A 682 3.69 28.49 30.58
C GLY A 682 4.29 29.56 29.66
N LYS A 683 5.59 29.49 29.39
CA LYS A 683 6.31 30.42 28.52
C LYS A 683 6.35 29.97 27.06
#